data_AF-A0A534WV08-F1
#
_entry.id   AF-A0A534WV08-F1
#
_cell.length_a   1.000
_cell.length_b   1.000
_cell.length_c   1.000
_cell.angle_alpha   90.00
_cell.angle_beta   90.00
_cell.angle_gamma   90.00
#
_symmetry.space_group_name_H-M   'P 1'
#
loop_
_entity.id
_entity.type
_entity.pdbx_description
1 polymer ?
#
loop_
_entity_poly.entity_id
_entity_poly.type
_entity_poly.pdbx_seq_one_letter_code
_entity_poly.pdbx_strand_id
1 'polypeptide(L)'
;MSASAVAGARVARQRAEQLRPVLRYDPVLLAAVLLLLAFGVVMVYSASAVYAGARLGDPLWFLKRQAAAALVGLVALLGAMRLGYRRLEALVVPLVFVSLALLLCVHVPGLGHSAGGATRWLRIGPLTCQPSELAKIALVLWLARSLAKKQDRIRFFSVGVLPHLTVLAIFALFLMLEPDFGTTAVLGGVSFAEVSVPHPAHPRLPRSLEGSEGTRLPDRGIAPGVRGRRLVRRRTGRKPPEAVLPSRSAHRLHPQHRRRGAGVRGRGGGAGALCGGRLARDPRGVLRGGRLRMLGGARVDPSARGGSAGERGDGARAASHQGDGAAVPLLRDVVGDRLLHRGRHPALRQRRPRWLPPPGLGSTAMRLLVAGGGTGGHLFPGLALGEEVKTRHPRNDVLFVGSARGIEAREVPKAGYPLEIIDVGPLKRIGLLGFLMGLFRLPRAFWQSMKVLRKFDPDVVIGVGGYSSGPVLLVACLMRKPTAIQEQNALPGFTNRTLGHFVDAVFIAFPQAGRAFAPRKTHLLGNPIRRAFLDNYLHTKPATDRLSILVTGGSQGAHPLNLRVAEALEILGPQIGPRVQVLHQTGSKDQPEIAARYEKLQSTGLAVQAVAFIDDMARAYAGADLLVCRAGATTIAELTVCKKPAILVPFPFAADDHQTVNAQSLVEAGAALLMPEKDLTAQKLADAVRGLEGDRSRLQRMARASGVLGRPEAAREIADVCVSLCRDRLVREGRHLPPAPR
;
A
#
# COMPACT_ATOMS: atom_id res chain seq x y z
N MET A 1 58.40 16.71 -56.85
CA MET A 1 57.26 15.78 -56.65
C MET A 1 55.98 16.52 -56.99
N SER A 2 55.19 16.03 -57.96
CA SER A 2 54.02 16.75 -58.48
C SER A 2 52.88 16.80 -57.45
N ALA A 3 52.10 17.89 -57.44
CA ALA A 3 50.95 18.08 -56.55
C ALA A 3 49.90 16.93 -56.64
N SER A 4 49.87 16.24 -57.78
CA SER A 4 49.07 15.02 -58.02
C SER A 4 49.49 13.84 -57.12
N ALA A 5 50.79 13.63 -56.91
CA ALA A 5 51.30 12.54 -56.06
C ALA A 5 50.99 12.77 -54.57
N VAL A 6 51.02 14.04 -54.13
CA VAL A 6 50.67 14.43 -52.75
C VAL A 6 49.16 14.31 -52.50
N ALA A 7 48.32 14.65 -53.49
CA ALA A 7 46.88 14.47 -53.44
C ALA A 7 46.48 12.98 -53.43
N GLY A 8 47.11 12.16 -54.28
CA GLY A 8 46.89 10.70 -54.32
C GLY A 8 47.30 10.02 -53.02
N ALA A 9 48.44 10.40 -52.42
CA ALA A 9 48.89 9.89 -51.13
C ALA A 9 47.98 10.33 -49.96
N ARG A 10 47.42 11.56 -49.99
CA ARG A 10 46.43 12.02 -49.00
C ARG A 10 45.10 11.28 -49.11
N VAL A 11 44.60 11.05 -50.31
CA VAL A 11 43.36 10.29 -50.54
C VAL A 11 43.55 8.81 -50.16
N ALA A 12 44.71 8.23 -50.45
CA ALA A 12 45.07 6.88 -50.00
C ALA A 12 45.21 6.78 -48.47
N ARG A 13 45.82 7.78 -47.81
CA ARG A 13 45.86 7.87 -46.34
C ARG A 13 44.48 8.04 -45.72
N GLN A 14 43.62 8.90 -46.28
CA GLN A 14 42.25 9.11 -45.81
C GLN A 14 41.38 7.86 -45.99
N ARG A 15 41.53 7.13 -47.11
CA ARG A 15 40.88 5.83 -47.30
C ARG A 15 41.43 4.76 -46.35
N ALA A 16 42.74 4.74 -46.10
CA ALA A 16 43.35 3.82 -45.14
C ALA A 16 42.96 4.13 -43.68
N GLU A 17 42.74 5.40 -43.31
CA GLU A 17 42.22 5.81 -42.00
C GLU A 17 40.72 5.54 -41.84
N GLN A 18 39.93 5.69 -42.91
CA GLN A 18 38.50 5.30 -42.92
C GLN A 18 38.29 3.78 -42.86
N LEU A 19 39.27 2.98 -43.31
CA LEU A 19 39.23 1.52 -43.29
C LEU A 19 39.84 0.89 -42.03
N ARG A 20 40.39 1.67 -41.09
CA ARG A 20 40.79 1.13 -39.78
C ARG A 20 39.54 0.98 -38.92
N PRO A 21 39.13 -0.24 -38.53
CA PRO A 21 38.06 -0.41 -37.55
C PRO A 21 38.61 -0.01 -36.19
N VAL A 22 38.64 1.29 -35.90
CA VAL A 22 38.86 1.76 -34.54
C VAL A 22 37.60 1.34 -33.77
N LEU A 23 37.74 0.34 -32.90
CA LEU A 23 36.71 -0.02 -31.93
C LEU A 23 36.38 1.26 -31.15
N ARG A 24 35.26 1.91 -31.50
CA ARG A 24 34.74 3.05 -30.76
C ARG A 24 34.03 2.50 -29.53
N TYR A 25 34.70 2.55 -28.40
CA TYR A 25 34.13 2.15 -27.11
C TYR A 25 34.06 3.36 -26.18
N ASP A 26 33.16 3.31 -25.21
CA ASP A 26 33.07 4.31 -24.16
C ASP A 26 34.16 4.01 -23.10
N PRO A 27 35.20 4.86 -22.97
CA PRO A 27 36.29 4.61 -22.04
C PRO A 27 35.85 4.72 -20.58
N VAL A 28 34.81 5.51 -20.28
CA VAL A 28 34.27 5.66 -18.92
C VAL A 28 33.54 4.40 -18.51
N LEU A 29 32.70 3.86 -19.40
CA LEU A 29 31.99 2.61 -19.15
C LEU A 29 32.96 1.43 -19.01
N LEU A 30 33.98 1.36 -19.89
CA LEU A 30 35.01 0.31 -19.81
C LEU A 30 35.80 0.41 -18.50
N ALA A 31 36.22 1.61 -18.09
CA ALA A 31 36.91 1.83 -16.83
C ALA A 31 36.05 1.43 -15.62
N ALA A 32 34.77 1.78 -15.62
CA ALA A 32 33.84 1.39 -14.56
C ALA A 32 33.69 -0.13 -14.44
N VAL A 33 33.57 -0.84 -15.57
CA VAL A 33 33.50 -2.31 -15.60
C VAL A 33 34.78 -2.93 -15.04
N LEU A 34 35.96 -2.44 -15.45
CA LEU A 34 37.25 -2.94 -14.97
C LEU A 34 37.45 -2.68 -13.47
N LEU A 35 37.03 -1.52 -12.97
CA LEU A 35 37.09 -1.19 -11.54
C LEU A 35 36.17 -2.09 -10.71
N LEU A 36 34.93 -2.32 -11.16
CA LEU A 36 33.98 -3.22 -10.49
C LEU A 36 34.49 -4.67 -10.50
N LEU A 37 35.10 -5.11 -11.60
CA LEU A 37 35.73 -6.43 -11.71
C LEU A 37 36.88 -6.57 -10.70
N ALA A 38 37.78 -5.59 -10.65
CA ALA A 38 38.91 -5.58 -9.71
C ALA A 38 38.44 -5.60 -8.25
N PHE A 39 37.44 -4.77 -7.91
CA PHE A 39 36.82 -4.76 -6.59
C PHE A 39 36.19 -6.12 -6.24
N GLY A 40 35.46 -6.73 -7.18
CA GLY A 40 34.85 -8.05 -6.98
C GLY A 40 35.89 -9.14 -6.71
N VAL A 41 37.01 -9.14 -7.43
CA VAL A 41 38.13 -10.07 -7.22
C VAL A 41 38.71 -9.91 -5.80
N VAL A 42 38.90 -8.67 -5.34
CA VAL A 42 39.39 -8.36 -3.98
C VAL A 42 38.39 -8.84 -2.92
N MET A 43 37.09 -8.60 -3.12
CA MET A 43 36.04 -9.03 -2.18
C MET A 43 35.96 -10.55 -2.05
N VAL A 44 36.11 -11.29 -3.16
CA VAL A 44 36.15 -12.76 -3.13
C VAL A 44 37.33 -13.24 -2.29
N TYR A 45 38.52 -12.66 -2.48
CA TYR A 45 39.68 -13.00 -1.65
C TYR A 45 39.43 -12.71 -0.17
N SER A 46 38.96 -11.49 0.16
CA SER A 46 38.68 -11.10 1.55
C SER A 46 37.68 -12.02 2.25
N ALA A 47 36.66 -12.51 1.54
CA ALA A 47 35.62 -13.35 2.12
C ALA A 47 36.00 -14.84 2.22
N SER A 48 36.94 -15.32 1.39
CA SER A 48 37.21 -16.75 1.23
C SER A 48 38.63 -17.20 1.59
N ALA A 49 39.59 -16.28 1.78
CA ALA A 49 40.99 -16.62 2.03
C ALA A 49 41.21 -17.49 3.28
N VAL A 50 40.53 -17.15 4.39
CA VAL A 50 40.63 -17.90 5.66
C VAL A 50 40.03 -19.30 5.52
N TYR A 51 38.87 -19.40 4.87
CA TYR A 51 38.19 -20.68 4.62
C TYR A 51 38.99 -21.57 3.66
N ALA A 52 39.53 -21.00 2.58
CA ALA A 52 40.32 -21.73 1.60
C ALA A 52 41.66 -22.21 2.16
N GLY A 53 42.33 -21.37 2.96
CA GLY A 53 43.55 -21.75 3.67
C GLY A 53 43.31 -22.92 4.62
N ALA A 54 42.23 -22.87 5.41
CA ALA A 54 41.92 -23.90 6.39
C ALA A 54 41.45 -25.24 5.78
N ARG A 55 40.73 -25.21 4.65
CA ARG A 55 40.07 -26.41 4.10
C ARG A 55 40.71 -26.98 2.83
N LEU A 56 41.43 -26.16 2.06
CA LEU A 56 42.01 -26.52 0.76
C LEU A 56 43.53 -26.37 0.73
N GLY A 57 44.16 -25.85 1.79
CA GLY A 57 45.61 -25.67 1.90
C GLY A 57 46.20 -24.55 1.02
N ASP A 58 45.37 -23.88 0.21
CA ASP A 58 45.76 -22.74 -0.63
C ASP A 58 44.79 -21.57 -0.39
N PRO A 59 45.20 -20.53 0.37
CA PRO A 59 44.39 -19.32 0.60
C PRO A 59 44.01 -18.57 -0.68
N LEU A 60 44.76 -18.78 -1.78
CA LEU A 60 44.55 -18.13 -3.06
C LEU A 60 43.68 -18.96 -4.02
N TRP A 61 43.18 -20.13 -3.60
CA TRP A 61 42.47 -21.05 -4.49
C TRP A 61 41.28 -20.41 -5.22
N PHE A 62 40.38 -19.73 -4.50
CA PHE A 62 39.24 -19.04 -5.10
C PHE A 62 39.66 -17.80 -5.89
N LEU A 63 40.73 -17.12 -5.45
CA LEU A 63 41.26 -15.95 -6.16
C LEU A 63 41.82 -16.33 -7.54
N LYS A 64 42.62 -17.40 -7.63
CA LYS A 64 43.16 -17.91 -8.90
C LYS A 64 42.03 -18.27 -9.87
N ARG A 65 40.99 -18.95 -9.36
CA ARG A 65 39.83 -19.36 -10.16
C ARG A 65 39.00 -18.16 -10.64
N GLN A 66 38.80 -17.16 -9.78
CA GLN A 66 38.10 -15.93 -10.14
C GLN A 66 38.91 -15.08 -11.14
N ALA A 67 40.23 -15.01 -10.99
CA ALA A 67 41.11 -14.32 -11.93
C ALA A 67 41.12 -14.98 -13.30
N ALA A 68 41.14 -16.32 -13.36
CA ALA A 68 41.00 -17.06 -14.61
C ALA A 68 39.64 -16.80 -15.28
N ALA A 69 38.55 -16.81 -14.52
CA ALA A 69 37.22 -16.47 -15.03
C ALA A 69 37.14 -15.02 -15.54
N ALA A 70 37.77 -14.07 -14.83
CA ALA A 70 37.86 -12.68 -15.23
C ALA A 70 38.62 -12.50 -16.56
N LEU A 71 39.72 -13.24 -16.76
CA LEU A 71 40.47 -13.24 -18.03
C LEU A 71 39.61 -13.75 -19.19
N VAL A 72 38.90 -14.87 -18.99
CA VAL A 72 37.95 -15.41 -19.97
C VAL A 72 36.85 -14.39 -20.28
N GLY A 73 36.32 -13.73 -19.25
CA GLY A 73 35.33 -12.65 -19.40
C GLY A 73 35.85 -11.44 -20.18
N LEU A 74 37.12 -11.06 -19.99
CA LEU A 74 37.76 -9.96 -20.73
C LEU A 74 37.93 -10.32 -22.21
N VAL A 75 38.34 -11.55 -22.52
CA VAL A 75 38.41 -12.03 -23.90
C VAL A 75 37.03 -12.04 -24.55
N ALA A 76 36.00 -12.50 -23.82
CA ALA A 76 34.61 -12.48 -24.28
C ALA A 76 34.12 -11.05 -24.52
N LEU A 77 34.47 -10.10 -23.65
CA LEU A 77 34.15 -8.67 -23.81
C LEU A 77 34.79 -8.11 -25.08
N LEU A 78 36.08 -8.34 -25.30
CA LEU A 78 36.79 -7.87 -26.50
C LEU A 78 36.19 -8.48 -27.79
N GLY A 79 35.73 -9.72 -27.74
CA GLY A 79 34.96 -10.35 -28.81
C GLY A 79 33.59 -9.71 -29.02
N ALA A 80 32.86 -9.46 -27.95
CA ALA A 80 31.54 -8.82 -27.98
C ALA A 80 31.59 -7.38 -28.51
N MET A 81 32.66 -6.63 -28.21
CA MET A 81 32.86 -5.28 -28.75
C MET A 81 33.02 -5.26 -30.28
N ARG A 82 33.38 -6.40 -30.89
CA ARG A 82 33.48 -6.55 -32.36
C ARG A 82 32.18 -7.00 -33.02
N LEU A 83 31.16 -7.38 -32.22
CA LEU A 83 29.86 -7.79 -32.74
C LEU A 83 29.03 -6.55 -33.09
N GLY A 84 28.81 -6.34 -34.39
CA GLY A 84 27.92 -5.28 -34.86
C GLY A 84 26.47 -5.50 -34.40
N TYR A 85 25.78 -4.40 -34.09
CA TYR A 85 24.40 -4.41 -33.59
C TYR A 85 23.44 -5.27 -34.44
N ARG A 86 23.56 -5.24 -35.78
CA ARG A 86 22.71 -6.02 -36.69
C ARG A 86 22.86 -7.54 -36.50
N ARG A 87 24.10 -8.01 -36.25
CA ARG A 87 24.37 -9.43 -35.96
C ARG A 87 23.86 -9.80 -34.57
N LEU A 88 24.08 -8.92 -33.59
CA LEU A 88 23.56 -9.11 -32.23
C LEU A 88 22.03 -9.22 -32.25
N GLU A 89 21.35 -8.33 -32.97
CA GLU A 89 19.89 -8.35 -33.11
C GLU A 89 19.42 -9.69 -33.69
N ALA A 90 20.04 -10.19 -34.76
CA ALA A 90 19.70 -11.48 -35.37
C ALA A 90 19.88 -12.67 -34.41
N LEU A 91 20.87 -12.61 -33.52
CA LEU A 91 21.18 -13.66 -32.54
C LEU A 91 20.23 -13.68 -31.34
N VAL A 92 19.48 -12.61 -31.08
CA VAL A 92 18.60 -12.49 -29.89
C VAL A 92 17.57 -13.62 -29.78
N VAL A 93 16.89 -13.96 -30.88
CA VAL A 93 15.84 -15.00 -30.85
C VAL A 93 16.44 -16.39 -30.63
N PRO A 94 17.47 -16.82 -31.38
CA PRO A 94 18.21 -18.04 -31.05
C PRO A 94 18.72 -18.08 -29.61
N LEU A 95 19.24 -16.96 -29.09
CA LEU A 95 19.77 -16.85 -27.74
C LEU A 95 18.70 -17.09 -26.68
N VAL A 96 17.46 -16.62 -26.89
CA VAL A 96 16.32 -16.91 -26.02
C VAL A 96 16.00 -18.40 -26.00
N PHE A 97 15.91 -19.04 -27.16
CA PHE A 97 15.60 -20.47 -27.23
C PHE A 97 16.71 -21.34 -26.62
N VAL A 98 17.97 -21.02 -26.89
CA VAL A 98 19.13 -21.71 -26.28
C VAL A 98 19.12 -21.53 -24.76
N SER A 99 18.82 -20.32 -24.26
CA SER A 99 18.75 -20.07 -22.82
C SER A 99 17.64 -20.87 -22.15
N LEU A 100 16.45 -20.92 -22.74
CA LEU A 100 15.34 -21.72 -22.24
C LEU A 100 15.64 -23.23 -22.28
N ALA A 101 16.29 -23.71 -23.35
CA ALA A 101 16.72 -25.10 -23.45
C ALA A 101 17.75 -25.45 -22.38
N LEU A 102 18.73 -24.58 -22.11
CA LEU A 102 19.73 -24.81 -21.07
C LEU A 102 19.12 -24.79 -19.67
N LEU A 103 18.17 -23.90 -19.38
CA LEU A 103 17.40 -23.91 -18.13
C LEU A 103 16.61 -25.21 -17.96
N LEU A 104 16.05 -25.75 -19.05
CA LEU A 104 15.37 -27.05 -19.01
C LEU A 104 16.36 -28.21 -18.80
N CYS A 105 17.53 -28.17 -19.46
CA CYS A 105 18.56 -29.20 -19.35
C CYS A 105 19.11 -29.37 -17.93
N VAL A 106 19.09 -28.32 -17.10
CA VAL A 106 19.48 -28.41 -15.67
C VAL A 106 18.60 -29.37 -14.89
N HIS A 107 17.34 -29.55 -15.31
CA HIS A 107 16.40 -30.46 -14.67
C HIS A 107 16.52 -31.92 -15.15
N VAL A 108 17.34 -32.19 -16.17
CA VAL A 108 17.56 -33.55 -16.66
C VAL A 108 18.49 -34.29 -15.69
N PRO A 109 18.06 -35.42 -15.10
CA PRO A 109 18.89 -36.22 -14.20
C PRO A 109 20.20 -36.62 -14.89
N GLY A 110 21.33 -36.35 -14.25
CA GLY A 110 22.68 -36.64 -14.78
C GLY A 110 23.37 -35.47 -15.48
N LEU A 111 22.64 -34.44 -15.93
CA LEU A 111 23.22 -33.22 -16.52
C LEU A 111 23.32 -32.06 -15.50
N GLY A 112 22.33 -31.93 -14.62
CA GLY A 112 22.32 -30.93 -13.55
C GLY A 112 23.16 -31.35 -12.34
N HIS A 113 24.00 -30.44 -11.85
CA HIS A 113 24.74 -30.63 -10.61
C HIS A 113 24.09 -29.85 -9.46
N SER A 114 23.82 -30.55 -8.35
CA SER A 114 23.27 -29.98 -7.12
C SER A 114 24.40 -29.49 -6.21
N ALA A 115 24.35 -28.22 -5.81
CA ALA A 115 25.22 -27.68 -4.78
C ALA A 115 24.38 -26.93 -3.75
N GLY A 116 24.56 -27.22 -2.45
CA GLY A 116 23.84 -26.53 -1.37
C GLY A 116 22.31 -26.69 -1.39
N GLY A 117 21.79 -27.79 -1.96
CA GLY A 117 20.35 -28.07 -2.03
C GLY A 117 19.64 -27.49 -3.26
N ALA A 118 20.36 -26.90 -4.23
CA ALA A 118 19.78 -26.40 -5.48
C ALA A 118 20.49 -26.96 -6.73
N THR A 119 19.72 -27.46 -7.69
CA THR A 119 20.15 -27.84 -9.04
C THR A 119 20.12 -26.62 -9.95
N ARG A 120 21.28 -25.98 -10.17
CA ARG A 120 21.39 -24.74 -10.99
C ARG A 120 22.56 -24.75 -11.97
N TRP A 121 23.43 -25.74 -11.87
CA TRP A 121 24.73 -25.74 -12.54
C TRP A 121 24.79 -26.87 -13.55
N LEU A 122 25.26 -26.56 -14.76
CA LEU A 122 25.66 -27.55 -15.75
C LEU A 122 27.18 -27.72 -15.69
N ARG A 123 27.65 -28.96 -15.60
CA ARG A 123 29.07 -29.28 -15.61
C ARG A 123 29.51 -29.65 -17.03
N ILE A 124 30.36 -28.83 -17.62
CA ILE A 124 30.95 -29.05 -18.94
C ILE A 124 32.46 -29.20 -18.74
N GLY A 125 32.90 -30.44 -18.48
CA GLY A 125 34.31 -30.74 -18.16
C GLY A 125 34.78 -30.04 -16.86
N PRO A 126 35.87 -29.24 -16.89
CA PRO A 126 36.36 -28.49 -15.72
C PRO A 126 35.55 -27.22 -15.42
N LEU A 127 34.65 -26.82 -16.33
CA LEU A 127 33.86 -25.60 -16.22
C LEU A 127 32.47 -25.90 -15.68
N THR A 128 31.99 -25.02 -14.80
CA THR A 128 30.61 -25.01 -14.29
C THR A 128 29.92 -23.78 -14.86
N CYS A 129 28.85 -23.97 -15.62
CA CYS A 129 28.06 -22.88 -16.19
C CYS A 129 26.72 -22.80 -15.46
N GLN A 130 26.25 -21.59 -15.20
CA GLN A 130 24.91 -21.35 -14.66
C GLN A 130 24.02 -20.81 -15.80
N PRO A 131 23.06 -21.58 -16.31
CA PRO A 131 22.20 -21.16 -17.42
C PRO A 131 21.41 -19.88 -17.15
N SER A 132 21.10 -19.59 -15.89
CA SER A 132 20.43 -18.36 -15.48
C SER A 132 21.23 -17.08 -15.80
N GLU A 133 22.57 -17.15 -15.89
CA GLU A 133 23.41 -16.03 -16.32
C GLU A 133 23.17 -15.68 -17.80
N LEU A 134 23.09 -16.70 -18.66
CA LEU A 134 22.77 -16.51 -20.07
C LEU A 134 21.33 -16.03 -20.27
N ALA A 135 20.40 -16.57 -19.47
CA ALA A 135 19.00 -16.19 -19.48
C ALA A 135 18.77 -14.70 -19.18
N LYS A 136 19.53 -14.12 -18.24
CA LYS A 136 19.51 -12.68 -17.95
C LYS A 136 19.84 -11.84 -19.19
N ILE A 137 20.92 -12.19 -19.88
CA ILE A 137 21.39 -11.48 -21.07
C ILE A 137 20.37 -11.64 -22.21
N ALA A 138 19.87 -12.86 -22.43
CA ALA A 138 18.91 -13.16 -23.47
C ALA A 138 17.60 -12.37 -23.31
N LEU A 139 17.07 -12.31 -22.08
CA LEU A 139 15.83 -11.60 -21.79
C LEU A 139 15.97 -10.09 -21.98
N VAL A 140 17.06 -9.49 -21.48
CA VAL A 140 17.36 -8.05 -21.66
C VAL A 140 17.44 -7.69 -23.14
N LEU A 141 18.22 -8.46 -23.92
CA LEU A 141 18.36 -8.20 -25.36
C LEU A 141 17.06 -8.42 -26.12
N TRP A 142 16.25 -9.40 -25.72
CA TRP A 142 14.94 -9.65 -26.33
C TRP A 142 13.92 -8.56 -26.01
N LEU A 143 13.87 -8.08 -24.77
CA LEU A 143 13.03 -6.97 -24.36
C LEU A 143 13.43 -5.70 -25.12
N ALA A 144 14.71 -5.36 -25.17
CA ALA A 144 15.23 -4.23 -25.93
C ALA A 144 14.84 -4.31 -27.42
N ARG A 145 15.04 -5.47 -28.07
CA ARG A 145 14.64 -5.70 -29.47
C ARG A 145 13.12 -5.60 -29.67
N SER A 146 12.33 -6.19 -28.78
CA SER A 146 10.87 -6.24 -28.91
C SER A 146 10.25 -4.86 -28.69
N LEU A 147 10.73 -4.11 -27.70
CA LEU A 147 10.32 -2.73 -27.44
C LEU A 147 10.68 -1.80 -28.61
N ALA A 148 11.90 -1.93 -29.16
CA ALA A 148 12.34 -1.15 -30.32
C ALA A 148 11.47 -1.42 -31.57
N LYS A 149 11.08 -2.67 -31.84
CA LYS A 149 10.25 -3.03 -33.01
C LYS A 149 8.79 -2.64 -32.87
N LYS A 150 8.27 -2.58 -31.65
CA LYS A 150 6.84 -2.36 -31.38
C LYS A 150 6.56 -0.94 -30.87
N GLN A 151 7.53 -0.02 -30.98
CA GLN A 151 7.48 1.34 -30.43
C GLN A 151 6.14 2.07 -30.67
N ASP A 152 5.59 1.97 -31.88
CA ASP A 152 4.32 2.64 -32.24
C ASP A 152 3.06 1.93 -31.71
N ARG A 153 3.16 0.65 -31.34
CA ARG A 153 2.06 -0.21 -30.87
C ARG A 153 2.07 -0.43 -29.35
N ILE A 154 3.05 0.12 -28.62
CA ILE A 154 3.15 0.00 -27.16
C ILE A 154 1.96 0.65 -26.43
N ARG A 155 1.21 1.55 -27.09
CA ARG A 155 0.01 2.19 -26.55
C ARG A 155 -1.14 1.21 -26.25
N PHE A 156 -1.16 0.03 -26.87
CA PHE A 156 -2.17 -0.99 -26.62
C PHE A 156 -1.61 -2.08 -25.71
N PHE A 157 -2.19 -2.25 -24.52
CA PHE A 157 -1.72 -3.19 -23.50
C PHE A 157 -1.54 -4.64 -24.02
N SER A 158 -2.46 -5.12 -24.86
CA SER A 158 -2.46 -6.48 -25.42
C SER A 158 -1.31 -6.76 -26.39
N VAL A 159 -0.77 -5.75 -27.06
CA VAL A 159 0.29 -5.91 -28.08
C VAL A 159 1.63 -5.38 -27.56
N GLY A 160 1.58 -4.35 -26.71
CA GLY A 160 2.71 -3.61 -26.17
C GLY A 160 3.27 -4.16 -24.86
N VAL A 161 2.46 -4.75 -23.99
CA VAL A 161 2.89 -5.16 -22.64
C VAL A 161 2.74 -6.67 -22.45
N LEU A 162 1.60 -7.24 -22.85
CA LEU A 162 1.28 -8.64 -22.61
C LEU A 162 2.32 -9.63 -23.16
N PRO A 163 2.83 -9.53 -24.40
CA PRO A 163 3.84 -10.47 -24.91
C PRO A 163 5.16 -10.40 -24.14
N HIS A 164 5.52 -9.24 -23.61
CA HIS A 164 6.74 -9.07 -22.81
C HIS A 164 6.59 -9.70 -21.42
N LEU A 165 5.42 -9.52 -20.80
CA LEU A 165 5.08 -10.20 -19.55
C LEU A 165 5.02 -11.72 -19.73
N THR A 166 4.54 -12.22 -20.88
CA THR A 166 4.52 -13.65 -21.17
C THR A 166 5.93 -14.24 -21.23
N VAL A 167 6.85 -13.61 -21.98
CA VAL A 167 8.23 -14.11 -22.06
C VAL A 167 8.94 -13.99 -20.72
N LEU A 168 8.77 -12.87 -19.99
CA LEU A 168 9.28 -12.73 -18.63
C LEU A 168 8.73 -13.84 -17.70
N ALA A 169 7.44 -14.16 -17.78
CA ALA A 169 6.83 -15.21 -16.96
C ALA A 169 7.38 -16.61 -17.27
N ILE A 170 7.70 -16.89 -18.54
CA ILE A 170 8.32 -18.16 -18.94
C ILE A 170 9.73 -18.28 -18.33
N PHE A 171 10.55 -17.23 -18.43
CA PHE A 171 11.88 -17.22 -17.81
C PHE A 171 11.80 -17.32 -16.29
N ALA A 172 10.88 -16.57 -15.66
CA ALA A 172 10.67 -16.62 -14.22
C ALA A 172 10.22 -18.01 -13.75
N LEU A 173 9.37 -18.70 -14.50
CA LEU A 173 8.93 -20.06 -14.17
C LEU A 173 10.12 -21.01 -14.09
N PHE A 174 10.99 -21.03 -15.11
CA PHE A 174 12.17 -21.91 -15.12
C PHE A 174 13.18 -21.56 -14.03
N LEU A 175 13.43 -20.28 -13.77
CA LEU A 175 14.33 -19.86 -12.70
C LEU A 175 13.80 -20.19 -11.30
N MET A 176 12.48 -20.16 -11.12
CA MET A 176 11.85 -20.56 -9.86
C MET A 176 11.84 -22.08 -9.66
N LEU A 177 11.87 -22.88 -10.75
CA LEU A 177 12.09 -24.33 -10.68
C LEU A 177 13.52 -24.67 -10.21
N GLU A 178 14.48 -23.76 -10.41
CA GLU A 178 15.87 -23.83 -9.94
C GLU A 178 16.06 -23.35 -8.48
N PRO A 179 15.01 -23.27 -7.66
CA PRO A 179 14.89 -22.37 -6.49
C PRO A 179 15.59 -20.99 -6.51
N ASP A 180 15.87 -20.36 -7.66
CA ASP A 180 16.66 -19.12 -7.74
C ASP A 180 15.79 -17.85 -7.66
N PHE A 181 15.32 -17.56 -6.45
CA PHE A 181 14.49 -16.37 -6.18
C PHE A 181 15.24 -15.06 -6.41
N GLY A 182 16.53 -15.00 -6.10
CA GLY A 182 17.35 -13.80 -6.27
C GLY A 182 17.45 -13.38 -7.73
N THR A 183 17.77 -14.32 -8.62
CA THR A 183 17.86 -14.06 -10.06
C THR A 183 16.49 -13.70 -10.65
N THR A 184 15.42 -14.34 -10.19
CA THR A 184 14.04 -14.03 -10.61
C THR A 184 13.64 -12.60 -10.23
N ALA A 185 13.98 -12.15 -9.03
CA ALA A 185 13.69 -10.80 -8.56
C ALA A 185 14.49 -9.73 -9.32
N VAL A 186 15.78 -9.98 -9.59
CA VAL A 186 16.63 -9.08 -10.39
C VAL A 186 16.07 -8.93 -11.80
N LEU A 187 15.68 -10.02 -12.45
CA LEU A 187 15.09 -9.97 -13.79
C LEU A 187 13.76 -9.24 -13.81
N GLY A 188 12.88 -9.51 -12.84
CA GLY A 188 11.63 -8.77 -12.69
C GLY A 188 11.86 -7.26 -12.55
N GLY A 189 12.86 -6.86 -11.76
CA GLY A 189 13.25 -5.46 -11.58
C GLY A 189 13.82 -4.82 -12.85
N VAL A 190 14.72 -5.51 -13.56
CA VAL A 190 15.31 -5.02 -14.82
C VAL A 190 14.26 -4.90 -15.91
N SER A 191 13.41 -5.93 -16.09
CA SER A 191 12.33 -5.91 -17.07
C SER A 191 11.28 -4.83 -16.74
N PHE A 192 10.96 -4.63 -15.47
CA PHE A 192 10.10 -3.51 -15.05
C PHE A 192 10.74 -2.17 -15.36
N ALA A 193 12.03 -1.98 -15.08
CA ALA A 193 12.74 -0.75 -15.38
C ALA A 193 12.73 -0.45 -16.90
N GLU A 194 13.04 -1.43 -17.75
CA GLU A 194 13.02 -1.29 -19.21
C GLU A 194 11.64 -0.92 -19.78
N VAL A 195 10.58 -1.55 -19.26
CA VAL A 195 9.19 -1.24 -19.67
C VAL A 195 8.73 0.11 -19.11
N SER A 196 9.28 0.54 -17.97
CA SER A 196 8.90 1.79 -17.28
C SER A 196 9.69 3.01 -17.74
N VAL A 197 10.78 2.86 -18.50
CA VAL A 197 11.51 4.01 -19.06
C VAL A 197 10.55 4.80 -19.96
N PRO A 198 10.19 6.04 -19.60
CA PRO A 198 9.35 6.88 -20.45
C PRO A 198 10.08 7.00 -21.79
N HIS A 199 9.43 6.64 -22.89
CA HIS A 199 9.95 7.00 -24.21
C HIS A 199 9.60 8.46 -24.46
N PRO A 200 10.53 9.42 -24.29
CA PRO A 200 10.30 10.74 -24.83
C PRO A 200 10.15 10.59 -26.35
N ALA A 201 9.02 11.06 -26.87
CA ALA A 201 8.95 11.44 -28.27
C ALA A 201 9.93 12.62 -28.47
N HIS A 202 11.23 12.34 -28.57
CA HIS A 202 12.23 13.35 -28.90
C HIS A 202 12.12 13.67 -30.39
N PRO A 203 11.73 14.89 -30.80
CA PRO A 203 11.67 15.27 -32.21
C PRO A 203 13.05 15.56 -32.82
N ARG A 204 14.15 15.20 -32.14
CA ARG A 204 15.51 15.67 -32.47
C ARG A 204 16.62 14.62 -32.34
N LEU A 205 16.33 13.35 -32.60
CA LEU A 205 17.40 12.42 -32.98
C LEU A 205 17.42 12.34 -34.50
N PRO A 206 18.52 12.75 -35.18
CA PRO A 206 18.64 12.47 -36.60
C PRO A 206 18.50 10.96 -36.79
N ARG A 207 17.52 10.56 -37.60
CA ARG A 207 17.40 9.17 -38.06
C ARG A 207 18.78 8.73 -38.54
N SER A 208 19.21 7.56 -38.09
CA SER A 208 20.42 6.88 -38.55
C SER A 208 20.58 7.05 -40.06
N LEU A 209 21.73 7.59 -40.46
CA LEU A 209 22.20 7.77 -41.84
C LEU A 209 22.55 6.44 -42.53
N GLU A 210 21.85 5.35 -42.19
CA GLU A 210 22.00 4.06 -42.85
C GLU A 210 20.63 3.54 -43.29
N GLY A 211 19.94 4.35 -44.09
CA GLY A 211 18.94 3.86 -45.03
C GLY A 211 19.66 3.25 -46.24
N SER A 212 19.25 2.04 -46.60
CA SER A 212 19.56 1.32 -47.84
C SER A 212 20.04 2.23 -48.98
N GLU A 213 21.19 1.87 -49.57
CA GLU A 213 21.49 2.29 -50.94
C GLU A 213 20.30 1.89 -51.81
N GLY A 214 19.58 2.91 -52.26
CA GLY A 214 18.23 2.80 -52.78
C GLY A 214 17.76 4.20 -53.20
N THR A 215 18.57 4.81 -54.07
CA THR A 215 18.20 5.85 -55.03
C THR A 215 17.10 6.82 -54.57
N ARG A 216 17.49 7.91 -53.90
CA ARG A 216 16.74 9.18 -53.94
C ARG A 216 17.71 10.32 -54.17
N LEU A 217 17.73 10.80 -55.41
CA LEU A 217 18.34 12.07 -55.76
C LEU A 217 17.65 13.21 -55.00
N PRO A 218 18.39 14.21 -54.50
CA PRO A 218 17.80 15.37 -53.87
C PRO A 218 17.15 16.28 -54.92
N ASP A 219 15.85 16.53 -54.73
CA ASP A 219 15.06 17.49 -55.48
C ASP A 219 15.51 18.92 -55.12
N ARG A 220 16.55 19.40 -55.79
CA ARG A 220 16.84 20.83 -55.90
C ARG A 220 16.62 21.23 -57.35
N GLY A 221 15.56 22.01 -57.57
CA GLY A 221 15.29 22.66 -58.84
C GLY A 221 16.47 23.53 -59.25
N ILE A 222 17.26 23.05 -60.20
CA ILE A 222 18.22 23.85 -60.95
C ILE A 222 17.46 24.43 -62.15
N ALA A 223 17.48 25.75 -62.29
CA ALA A 223 16.89 26.48 -63.41
C ALA A 223 17.46 25.99 -64.76
N PRO A 224 16.67 25.94 -65.85
CA PRO A 224 17.12 25.39 -67.11
C PRO A 224 18.04 26.37 -67.85
N GLY A 225 19.35 26.09 -67.79
CA GLY A 225 20.37 26.64 -68.68
C GLY A 225 20.46 25.84 -69.98
N VAL A 226 20.42 26.56 -71.10
CA VAL A 226 20.29 26.10 -72.48
C VAL A 226 21.57 25.45 -73.03
N ARG A 227 21.38 24.48 -73.96
CA ARG A 227 22.29 23.90 -74.99
C ARG A 227 23.23 22.75 -74.59
N GLY A 228 23.11 21.66 -75.36
CA GLY A 228 24.15 20.63 -75.52
C GLY A 228 23.62 19.32 -76.11
N ARG A 229 23.38 19.28 -77.42
CA ARG A 229 23.02 18.06 -78.17
C ARG A 229 24.04 16.95 -77.96
N ARG A 230 23.58 15.72 -77.67
CA ARG A 230 24.21 14.49 -78.20
C ARG A 230 23.19 13.34 -78.27
N LEU A 231 23.00 12.86 -79.49
CA LEU A 231 22.30 11.64 -79.84
C LEU A 231 23.04 10.42 -79.31
N VAL A 232 22.35 9.46 -78.69
CA VAL A 232 22.66 8.02 -78.85
C VAL A 232 21.37 7.20 -78.87
N ARG A 233 21.38 6.23 -79.79
CA ARG A 233 20.34 5.34 -80.36
C ARG A 233 19.38 4.60 -79.40
N ARG A 234 18.19 4.36 -79.94
CA ARG A 234 17.19 3.33 -79.54
C ARG A 234 17.52 1.96 -80.14
N ARG A 235 17.19 0.89 -79.40
CA ARG A 235 16.64 -0.41 -79.88
C ARG A 235 15.76 -0.97 -78.75
N THR A 236 14.43 -0.89 -78.82
CA THR A 236 13.44 -1.80 -79.47
C THR A 236 13.20 -3.12 -78.73
N GLY A 237 12.02 -3.21 -78.09
CA GLY A 237 11.32 -4.44 -77.69
C GLY A 237 9.86 -4.12 -77.36
N ARG A 238 8.93 -4.59 -78.19
CA ARG A 238 7.44 -4.44 -78.18
C ARG A 238 6.82 -5.20 -76.96
N LYS A 239 5.92 -4.62 -76.13
CA LYS A 239 4.42 -4.45 -76.19
C LYS A 239 3.60 -5.76 -75.93
N PRO A 240 2.30 -5.73 -75.46
CA PRO A 240 1.70 -5.39 -74.14
C PRO A 240 0.60 -6.46 -73.74
N PRO A 241 -0.61 -6.12 -73.21
CA PRO A 241 -1.06 -5.71 -71.86
C PRO A 241 -2.04 -6.72 -71.18
N GLU A 242 -2.42 -6.53 -69.91
CA GLU A 242 -3.81 -6.78 -69.44
C GLU A 242 -4.11 -6.16 -68.05
N ALA A 243 -5.35 -5.71 -67.90
CA ALA A 243 -5.93 -4.88 -66.84
C ALA A 243 -6.18 -5.68 -65.53
N VAL A 244 -6.50 -5.10 -64.37
CA VAL A 244 -7.81 -4.52 -63.99
C VAL A 244 -7.68 -3.86 -62.60
N LEU A 245 -8.19 -2.64 -62.44
CA LEU A 245 -8.55 -1.99 -61.15
C LEU A 245 -10.00 -2.37 -60.79
N PRO A 246 -10.40 -2.45 -59.50
CA PRO A 246 -11.10 -1.32 -58.85
C PRO A 246 -10.82 -1.19 -57.32
N SER A 247 -10.60 -0.02 -56.73
CA SER A 247 -11.49 1.12 -56.38
C SER A 247 -12.06 1.07 -54.93
N ARG A 248 -12.16 2.28 -54.33
CA ARG A 248 -12.76 2.72 -53.04
C ARG A 248 -11.72 3.06 -51.97
N SER A 249 -11.65 4.27 -51.41
CA SER A 249 -12.54 5.44 -51.43
C SER A 249 -11.75 6.71 -51.08
N ALA A 250 -12.15 7.83 -51.69
CA ALA A 250 -11.61 9.16 -51.46
C ALA A 250 -12.51 9.93 -50.49
N HIS A 251 -11.94 10.76 -49.61
CA HIS A 251 -12.57 12.02 -49.22
C HIS A 251 -11.57 13.17 -49.19
N ARG A 252 -12.07 14.28 -49.75
CA ARG A 252 -11.43 15.52 -50.20
C ARG A 252 -10.79 16.34 -49.06
N LEU A 253 -9.68 16.99 -49.39
CA LEU A 253 -9.25 18.25 -48.78
C LEU A 253 -9.61 19.40 -49.73
N HIS A 254 -10.31 20.41 -49.20
CA HIS A 254 -10.48 21.71 -49.83
C HIS A 254 -9.40 22.68 -49.32
N PRO A 255 -8.74 23.47 -50.18
CA PRO A 255 -8.02 24.65 -49.75
C PRO A 255 -8.47 25.88 -50.52
N GLN A 256 -8.96 26.93 -49.85
CA GLN A 256 -8.91 28.30 -50.41
C GLN A 256 -8.84 29.40 -49.33
N HIS A 257 -7.80 30.22 -49.51
CA HIS A 257 -7.72 31.69 -49.41
C HIS A 257 -7.74 32.51 -48.09
N ARG A 258 -6.59 33.19 -47.94
CA ARG A 258 -6.23 34.52 -47.38
C ARG A 258 -7.33 35.57 -47.11
N ARG A 259 -7.22 36.24 -45.94
CA ARG A 259 -6.77 37.66 -45.68
C ARG A 259 -7.65 38.45 -44.67
N ARG A 260 -6.93 39.25 -43.85
CA ARG A 260 -7.27 40.47 -43.05
C ARG A 260 -7.84 40.31 -41.63
N GLY A 261 -7.21 41.05 -40.71
CA GLY A 261 -7.70 41.36 -39.37
C GLY A 261 -6.60 41.60 -38.35
N ALA A 262 -5.89 42.74 -38.44
CA ALA A 262 -4.99 43.21 -37.39
C ALA A 262 -5.82 43.79 -36.22
N GLY A 263 -5.43 43.47 -34.99
CA GLY A 263 -6.04 44.00 -33.76
C GLY A 263 -5.03 43.96 -32.61
N VAL A 264 -4.62 45.15 -32.20
CA VAL A 264 -3.62 45.49 -31.18
C VAL A 264 -4.10 45.12 -29.77
N ARG A 265 -3.18 44.65 -28.90
CA ARG A 265 -3.17 45.02 -27.47
C ARG A 265 -1.82 44.74 -26.79
N GLY A 266 -1.12 45.84 -26.48
CA GLY A 266 -0.59 46.13 -25.14
C GLY A 266 0.62 45.34 -24.64
N ARG A 267 1.80 45.95 -24.78
CA ARG A 267 3.02 45.68 -24.00
C ARG A 267 2.91 46.28 -22.59
N GLY A 268 3.55 45.62 -21.64
CA GLY A 268 4.06 46.20 -20.39
C GLY A 268 4.35 45.06 -19.40
N GLY A 269 5.55 44.82 -18.89
CA GLY A 269 6.86 45.46 -19.03
C GLY A 269 7.76 44.89 -17.93
N GLY A 270 9.04 44.64 -18.28
CA GLY A 270 10.19 44.41 -17.38
C GLY A 270 10.10 43.23 -16.37
N ALA A 271 11.17 42.62 -15.92
CA ALA A 271 12.58 42.79 -16.17
C ALA A 271 13.28 41.45 -15.88
N GLY A 272 14.35 41.17 -16.62
CA GLY A 272 15.20 40.01 -16.42
C GLY A 272 16.03 40.10 -15.15
N ALA A 273 16.29 38.95 -14.53
CA ALA A 273 17.32 38.80 -13.52
C ALA A 273 18.51 38.05 -14.12
N LEU A 274 19.65 38.74 -14.14
CA LEU A 274 20.97 38.26 -14.49
C LEU A 274 21.49 37.26 -13.45
N CYS A 275 22.18 36.23 -13.95
CA CYS A 275 23.02 35.34 -13.17
C CYS A 275 24.22 36.09 -12.58
N GLY A 276 24.56 35.80 -11.32
CA GLY A 276 25.79 36.24 -10.68
C GLY A 276 26.35 35.19 -9.72
N GLY A 277 27.47 34.59 -10.13
CA GLY A 277 28.66 34.36 -9.30
C GLY A 277 28.57 33.56 -8.00
N ARG A 278 29.24 32.42 -7.98
CA ARG A 278 29.66 31.68 -6.78
C ARG A 278 30.55 32.55 -5.88
N LEU A 279 30.41 32.42 -4.56
CA LEU A 279 31.49 32.69 -3.61
C LEU A 279 31.59 31.58 -2.55
N ALA A 280 32.84 31.37 -2.14
CA ALA A 280 33.39 30.16 -1.57
C ALA A 280 33.06 29.94 -0.08
N ARG A 281 33.11 28.67 0.33
CA ARG A 281 33.12 28.21 1.72
C ARG A 281 34.53 28.39 2.30
N ASP A 282 34.61 29.02 3.47
CA ASP A 282 35.76 28.92 4.37
C ASP A 282 35.42 27.99 5.56
N PRO A 283 36.26 27.00 5.90
CA PRO A 283 36.06 26.12 7.04
C PRO A 283 37.06 26.42 8.17
N ARG A 284 36.56 26.76 9.37
CA ARG A 284 37.04 26.34 10.72
C ARG A 284 36.61 27.36 11.78
N GLY A 285 36.16 26.87 12.93
CA GLY A 285 35.94 27.70 14.12
C GLY A 285 34.92 27.13 15.10
N VAL A 286 35.37 26.21 15.95
CA VAL A 286 34.68 25.73 17.15
C VAL A 286 34.47 26.88 18.12
N LEU A 287 33.29 27.01 18.76
CA LEU A 287 33.15 27.41 20.17
C LEU A 287 31.74 27.08 20.72
N ARG A 288 31.74 26.75 22.01
CA ARG A 288 30.65 26.17 22.82
C ARG A 288 29.58 27.19 23.22
N GLY A 289 28.37 26.68 23.47
CA GLY A 289 27.56 27.04 24.64
C GLY A 289 26.53 28.17 24.48
N GLY A 290 25.32 27.92 25.01
CA GLY A 290 24.40 28.98 25.45
C GLY A 290 23.10 29.08 24.65
N ARG A 291 21.98 28.74 25.28
CA ARG A 291 20.62 29.09 24.83
C ARG A 291 20.38 30.57 25.08
N LEU A 292 19.91 31.31 24.09
CA LEU A 292 19.16 32.55 24.29
C LEU A 292 17.88 32.51 23.47
N ARG A 293 16.76 32.42 24.18
CA ARG A 293 15.40 32.68 23.67
C ARG A 293 15.24 34.20 23.62
N MET A 294 14.95 34.75 22.45
CA MET A 294 14.39 36.09 22.33
C MET A 294 12.89 35.98 22.03
N LEU A 295 12.09 36.55 22.92
CA LEU A 295 10.65 36.78 22.78
C LEU A 295 10.44 37.93 21.78
N GLY A 296 9.72 37.66 20.68
CA GLY A 296 9.25 38.68 19.74
C GLY A 296 7.83 39.11 20.11
N GLY A 297 7.70 40.36 20.55
CA GLY A 297 6.48 40.99 21.05
C GLY A 297 5.41 41.30 20.00
N ALA A 298 4.21 41.48 20.54
CA ALA A 298 3.00 41.92 19.87
C ALA A 298 3.09 43.39 19.43
N ARG A 299 2.55 43.68 18.25
CA ARG A 299 2.34 45.04 17.75
C ARG A 299 1.10 45.64 18.41
N VAL A 300 1.28 46.80 19.01
CA VAL A 300 0.25 47.73 19.48
C VAL A 300 0.08 48.79 18.40
N ASP A 301 -1.17 49.08 18.05
CA ASP A 301 -1.58 50.21 17.20
C ASP A 301 -2.15 51.30 18.13
N PRO A 302 -1.70 52.57 18.05
CA PRO A 302 -2.25 53.64 18.86
C PRO A 302 -3.18 54.54 18.03
N SER A 303 -4.38 54.81 18.55
CA SER A 303 -5.01 56.11 18.34
C SER A 303 -5.80 56.50 19.59
N ALA A 304 -5.38 57.62 20.16
CA ALA A 304 -5.95 58.25 21.34
C ALA A 304 -6.93 59.35 20.93
N ARG A 305 -7.88 59.62 21.83
CA ARG A 305 -8.64 60.87 22.14
C ARG A 305 -10.00 60.43 22.69
N GLY A 306 -10.53 60.87 23.82
CA GLY A 306 -10.14 61.85 24.83
C GLY A 306 -11.32 62.02 25.81
N GLY A 307 -11.02 62.43 27.05
CA GLY A 307 -11.96 62.93 28.08
C GLY A 307 -12.89 61.88 28.70
N SER A 308 -13.35 61.97 29.95
CA SER A 308 -13.07 62.83 31.12
C SER A 308 -14.04 62.35 32.22
N ALA A 309 -13.56 62.32 33.48
CA ALA A 309 -14.30 62.56 34.74
C ALA A 309 -15.41 61.61 35.25
N GLY A 310 -15.44 61.48 36.59
CA GLY A 310 -16.59 61.09 37.44
C GLY A 310 -16.52 59.68 38.03
N GLU A 311 -16.00 59.48 39.26
CA GLU A 311 -16.76 59.42 40.55
C GLU A 311 -17.59 58.13 40.73
N ARG A 312 -17.18 57.20 41.62
CA ARG A 312 -17.43 57.07 43.09
C ARG A 312 -18.77 56.42 43.47
N GLY A 313 -18.67 55.43 44.38
CA GLY A 313 -19.69 55.00 45.36
C GLY A 313 -20.59 53.85 44.89
N ASP A 314 -20.55 52.65 45.48
CA ASP A 314 -20.87 52.18 46.85
C ASP A 314 -22.32 51.70 47.03
N GLY A 315 -22.46 50.56 47.74
CA GLY A 315 -23.67 50.12 48.45
C GLY A 315 -24.60 49.19 47.63
N ALA A 316 -24.70 47.87 47.84
CA ALA A 316 -25.01 47.03 49.01
C ALA A 316 -26.52 46.82 49.29
N ARG A 317 -26.94 45.52 49.25
CA ARG A 317 -28.06 44.85 49.97
C ARG A 317 -29.51 45.20 49.54
N ALA A 318 -30.54 44.36 49.61
CA ALA A 318 -30.75 42.94 49.90
C ALA A 318 -32.20 42.53 49.48
N ALA A 319 -32.35 41.26 49.06
CA ALA A 319 -33.46 40.32 49.29
C ALA A 319 -34.95 40.69 49.07
N SER A 320 -35.68 39.92 48.22
CA SER A 320 -36.66 38.88 48.63
C SER A 320 -37.59 38.41 47.48
N HIS A 321 -37.66 37.08 47.30
CA HIS A 321 -38.81 36.22 46.95
C HIS A 321 -39.71 36.45 45.70
N GLN A 322 -39.66 35.46 44.78
CA GLN A 322 -40.74 34.63 44.19
C GLN A 322 -40.65 34.49 42.66
N GLY A 323 -40.81 33.25 42.16
CA GLY A 323 -41.21 32.94 40.79
C GLY A 323 -40.36 31.89 40.07
N ASP A 324 -40.93 30.71 39.89
CA ASP A 324 -40.41 29.56 39.13
C ASP A 324 -40.06 29.89 37.66
N GLY A 325 -39.12 29.13 37.08
CA GLY A 325 -38.98 29.01 35.62
C GLY A 325 -37.56 28.75 35.10
N ALA A 326 -37.26 27.48 34.87
CA ALA A 326 -36.25 26.90 33.96
C ALA A 326 -35.16 27.80 33.33
N ALA A 327 -33.88 27.49 33.62
CA ALA A 327 -32.83 27.17 32.62
C ALA A 327 -31.43 27.09 33.26
N VAL A 328 -30.88 25.87 33.37
CA VAL A 328 -29.46 25.59 33.63
C VAL A 328 -28.96 24.88 32.36
N PRO A 329 -27.96 25.40 31.63
CA PRO A 329 -26.57 25.08 32.01
C PRO A 329 -25.52 26.13 31.60
N LEU A 330 -24.77 26.67 32.57
CA LEU A 330 -23.39 27.11 32.32
C LEU A 330 -22.59 27.21 33.62
N LEU A 331 -22.06 26.07 34.11
CA LEU A 331 -20.95 26.03 35.07
C LEU A 331 -20.44 24.60 35.23
N ARG A 332 -19.51 24.19 34.36
CA ARG A 332 -18.62 23.07 34.66
C ARG A 332 -17.32 23.15 33.86
N ASP A 333 -16.49 24.15 34.18
CA ASP A 333 -15.13 24.21 33.62
C ASP A 333 -14.04 24.63 34.61
N VAL A 334 -14.31 24.66 35.93
CA VAL A 334 -13.31 25.18 36.89
C VAL A 334 -12.91 24.22 38.02
N VAL A 335 -13.55 23.05 38.19
CA VAL A 335 -13.23 22.15 39.31
C VAL A 335 -12.60 20.81 38.89
N GLY A 336 -12.45 20.53 37.58
CA GLY A 336 -11.83 19.28 37.11
C GLY A 336 -10.29 19.27 37.08
N ASP A 337 -9.64 20.44 37.07
CA ASP A 337 -8.25 20.54 36.60
C ASP A 337 -7.18 20.51 37.70
N ARG A 338 -7.55 20.55 38.99
CA ARG A 338 -6.57 20.63 40.09
C ARG A 338 -6.24 19.31 40.81
N LEU A 339 -6.86 18.19 40.44
CA LEU A 339 -6.59 16.88 41.08
C LEU A 339 -5.95 15.82 40.17
N LEU A 340 -5.66 16.11 38.89
CA LEU A 340 -5.19 15.11 37.91
C LEU A 340 -3.71 15.24 37.49
N HIS A 341 -2.89 15.97 38.25
CA HIS A 341 -1.48 16.20 37.90
C HIS A 341 -0.49 15.80 38.99
N ARG A 342 -0.47 14.52 39.36
CA ARG A 342 0.76 13.84 39.79
C ARG A 342 0.81 12.44 39.20
N GLY A 343 1.65 12.27 38.18
CA GLY A 343 1.93 10.97 37.54
C GLY A 343 1.62 10.91 36.04
N ARG A 344 2.25 11.75 35.21
CA ARG A 344 2.30 11.51 33.76
C ARG A 344 3.71 11.71 33.21
N HIS A 345 4.20 10.66 32.55
CA HIS A 345 5.37 10.66 31.67
C HIS A 345 5.20 11.71 30.53
N PRO A 346 6.27 12.38 30.05
CA PRO A 346 6.14 13.56 29.17
C PRO A 346 5.74 13.31 27.70
N ALA A 347 5.30 12.12 27.30
CA ALA A 347 5.18 11.75 25.88
C ALA A 347 3.80 11.96 25.21
N LEU A 348 2.78 12.46 25.92
CA LEU A 348 1.39 12.52 25.40
C LEU A 348 0.75 13.92 25.41
N ARG A 349 1.53 14.96 25.07
CA ARG A 349 0.97 16.26 24.64
C ARG A 349 1.01 16.37 23.11
N GLN A 350 0.21 15.55 22.43
CA GLN A 350 -0.23 15.93 21.08
C GLN A 350 -1.48 16.79 21.22
N ARG A 351 -1.36 18.07 20.84
CA ARG A 351 -2.49 18.99 20.72
C ARG A 351 -3.53 18.34 19.81
N ARG A 352 -4.74 18.09 20.34
CA ARG A 352 -5.90 17.75 19.51
C ARG A 352 -6.08 18.89 18.49
N PRO A 353 -5.98 18.63 17.18
CA PRO A 353 -6.43 19.61 16.20
C PRO A 353 -7.94 19.76 16.40
N ARG A 354 -8.42 20.95 16.77
CA ARG A 354 -9.84 21.28 16.76
C ARG A 354 -10.25 21.48 15.29
N TRP A 355 -10.28 20.39 14.53
CA TRP A 355 -10.80 20.36 13.16
C TRP A 355 -12.23 19.85 13.23
N LEU A 356 -13.14 20.73 13.63
CA LEU A 356 -14.54 20.61 13.24
C LEU A 356 -14.61 21.27 11.86
N PRO A 357 -14.90 20.54 10.77
CA PRO A 357 -15.26 21.21 9.53
C PRO A 357 -16.50 22.10 9.82
N PRO A 358 -16.60 23.31 9.25
CA PRO A 358 -17.83 24.09 9.35
C PRO A 358 -19.00 23.26 8.79
N PRO A 359 -20.26 23.47 9.23
CA PRO A 359 -21.44 22.64 8.91
C PRO A 359 -21.85 22.58 7.42
N GLY A 360 -20.98 23.03 6.52
CA GLY A 360 -21.30 23.43 5.17
C GLY A 360 -21.33 22.33 4.09
N LEU A 361 -21.29 21.04 4.44
CA LEU A 361 -21.40 19.95 3.44
C LEU A 361 -22.64 19.06 3.62
N GLY A 362 -23.63 19.53 4.39
CA GLY A 362 -24.96 18.92 4.41
C GLY A 362 -25.74 19.02 3.08
N SER A 363 -25.14 19.51 1.98
CA SER A 363 -25.84 19.77 0.72
C SER A 363 -25.35 18.99 -0.51
N THR A 364 -24.20 18.32 -0.48
CA THR A 364 -23.73 17.50 -1.63
C THR A 364 -23.68 16.03 -1.28
N ALA A 365 -24.37 15.24 -2.09
CA ALA A 365 -24.35 13.78 -2.02
C ALA A 365 -22.92 13.23 -2.13
N MET A 366 -22.57 12.25 -1.31
CA MET A 366 -21.31 11.52 -1.33
C MET A 366 -21.54 10.07 -1.78
N ARG A 367 -20.67 9.60 -2.67
CA ARG A 367 -20.57 8.18 -3.08
C ARG A 367 -19.34 7.56 -2.43
N LEU A 368 -19.55 6.81 -1.36
CA LEU A 368 -18.50 6.08 -0.63
C LEU A 368 -18.36 4.66 -1.20
N LEU A 369 -17.14 4.26 -1.56
CA LEU A 369 -16.82 2.86 -1.81
C LEU A 369 -16.01 2.28 -0.65
N VAL A 370 -16.49 1.19 -0.05
CA VAL A 370 -15.80 0.46 1.01
C VAL A 370 -15.24 -0.85 0.43
N ALA A 371 -13.91 -0.96 0.40
CA ALA A 371 -13.21 -2.12 -0.14
C ALA A 371 -12.59 -2.94 0.99
N GLY A 372 -12.80 -4.26 0.98
CA GLY A 372 -12.20 -5.14 1.97
C GLY A 372 -13.15 -6.21 2.48
N GLY A 373 -12.74 -6.88 3.56
CA GLY A 373 -13.52 -7.95 4.19
C GLY A 373 -12.70 -9.19 4.52
N GLY A 374 -13.37 -10.34 4.54
CA GLY A 374 -12.81 -11.65 4.88
C GLY A 374 -13.11 -12.09 6.31
N THR A 375 -13.11 -11.17 7.27
CA THR A 375 -13.48 -11.45 8.68
C THR A 375 -14.35 -10.32 9.26
N GLY A 376 -15.06 -10.63 10.35
CA GLY A 376 -15.91 -9.65 11.05
C GLY A 376 -15.13 -8.42 11.50
N GLY A 377 -13.89 -8.62 11.97
CA GLY A 377 -13.02 -7.54 12.45
C GLY A 377 -12.70 -6.47 11.42
N HIS A 378 -12.73 -6.79 10.11
CA HIS A 378 -12.52 -5.82 9.03
C HIS A 378 -13.83 -5.29 8.47
N LEU A 379 -14.84 -6.16 8.35
CA LEU A 379 -16.11 -5.81 7.69
C LEU A 379 -16.99 -4.87 8.54
N PHE A 380 -17.19 -5.17 9.82
CA PHE A 380 -18.13 -4.42 10.66
C PHE A 380 -17.77 -2.94 10.83
N PRO A 381 -16.49 -2.54 10.96
CA PRO A 381 -16.12 -1.12 10.92
C PRO A 381 -16.52 -0.44 9.61
N GLY A 382 -16.41 -1.14 8.47
CA GLY A 382 -16.85 -0.65 7.17
C GLY A 382 -18.37 -0.45 7.11
N LEU A 383 -19.15 -1.39 7.66
CA LEU A 383 -20.60 -1.28 7.78
C LEU A 383 -21.02 -0.11 8.66
N ALA A 384 -20.39 0.06 9.83
CA ALA A 384 -20.65 1.18 10.74
C ALA A 384 -20.34 2.53 10.08
N LEU A 385 -19.26 2.61 9.30
CA LEU A 385 -18.95 3.81 8.54
C LEU A 385 -19.94 4.06 7.39
N GLY A 386 -20.38 3.01 6.69
CA GLY A 386 -21.41 3.12 5.67
C GLY A 386 -22.74 3.64 6.23
N GLU A 387 -23.12 3.16 7.42
CA GLU A 387 -24.31 3.61 8.14
C GLU A 387 -24.20 5.10 8.49
N GLU A 388 -23.08 5.52 9.10
CA GLU A 388 -22.81 6.93 9.42
C GLU A 388 -22.81 7.83 8.17
N VAL A 389 -22.32 7.36 7.02
CA VAL A 389 -22.38 8.14 5.79
C VAL A 389 -23.81 8.23 5.26
N LYS A 390 -24.60 7.15 5.31
CA LYS A 390 -26.01 7.17 4.87
C LYS A 390 -26.89 8.10 5.71
N THR A 391 -26.66 8.18 7.03
CA THR A 391 -27.47 9.05 7.92
C THR A 391 -27.25 10.54 7.68
N ARG A 392 -26.09 10.94 7.13
CA ARG A 392 -25.75 12.35 6.92
C ARG A 392 -26.51 13.04 5.79
N HIS A 393 -26.90 12.30 4.75
CA HIS A 393 -27.61 12.89 3.61
C HIS A 393 -28.35 11.82 2.79
N PRO A 394 -29.64 12.02 2.42
CA PRO A 394 -30.48 10.99 1.80
C PRO A 394 -30.00 10.54 0.42
N ARG A 395 -29.26 11.40 -0.30
CA ARG A 395 -28.67 11.06 -1.60
C ARG A 395 -27.30 10.39 -1.51
N ASN A 396 -26.77 10.18 -0.30
CA ASN A 396 -25.49 9.48 -0.17
C ASN A 396 -25.63 8.04 -0.65
N ASP A 397 -24.60 7.54 -1.31
CA ASP A 397 -24.56 6.20 -1.85
C ASP A 397 -23.34 5.45 -1.32
N VAL A 398 -23.53 4.17 -0.99
CA VAL A 398 -22.49 3.35 -0.37
C VAL A 398 -22.42 2.02 -1.10
N LEU A 399 -21.25 1.70 -1.63
CA LEU A 399 -20.98 0.44 -2.32
C LEU A 399 -19.87 -0.33 -1.61
N PHE A 400 -20.09 -1.62 -1.37
CA PHE A 400 -19.04 -2.51 -0.87
C PHE A 400 -18.40 -3.30 -2.00
N VAL A 401 -17.10 -3.53 -1.89
CA VAL A 401 -16.35 -4.41 -2.80
C VAL A 401 -15.61 -5.48 -2.00
N GLY A 402 -15.90 -6.74 -2.31
CA GLY A 402 -15.47 -7.88 -1.52
C GLY A 402 -15.18 -9.13 -2.33
N SER A 403 -15.04 -10.25 -1.65
CA SER A 403 -14.83 -11.57 -2.26
C SER A 403 -16.04 -12.47 -2.09
N ALA A 404 -16.26 -13.40 -3.02
CA ALA A 404 -17.36 -14.37 -2.92
C ALA A 404 -17.24 -15.32 -1.70
N ARG A 405 -16.02 -15.45 -1.14
CA ARG A 405 -15.69 -16.43 -0.10
C ARG A 405 -15.74 -15.85 1.31
N GLY A 406 -15.68 -14.53 1.44
CA GLY A 406 -15.65 -13.88 2.74
C GLY A 406 -17.05 -13.71 3.33
N ILE A 407 -17.10 -13.40 4.62
CA ILE A 407 -18.37 -13.15 5.34
C ILE A 407 -19.16 -11.98 4.75
N GLU A 408 -18.50 -11.08 4.03
CA GLU A 408 -19.11 -9.93 3.36
C GLU A 408 -20.19 -10.33 2.36
N ALA A 409 -20.06 -11.49 1.71
CA ALA A 409 -21.05 -12.02 0.78
C ALA A 409 -22.42 -12.27 1.43
N ARG A 410 -22.45 -12.47 2.75
CA ARG A 410 -23.68 -12.67 3.52
C ARG A 410 -24.08 -11.42 4.29
N GLU A 411 -23.14 -10.78 4.96
CA GLU A 411 -23.44 -9.72 5.92
C GLU A 411 -23.70 -8.35 5.26
N VAL A 412 -23.07 -8.06 4.11
CA VAL A 412 -23.31 -6.78 3.40
C VAL A 412 -24.73 -6.71 2.82
N PRO A 413 -25.23 -7.72 2.08
CA PRO A 413 -26.60 -7.70 1.56
C PRO A 413 -27.65 -7.71 2.68
N LYS A 414 -27.41 -8.44 3.78
CA LYS A 414 -28.28 -8.43 4.97
C LYS A 414 -28.40 -7.04 5.59
N ALA A 415 -27.31 -6.27 5.57
CA ALA A 415 -27.29 -4.88 6.04
C ALA A 415 -27.91 -3.89 5.03
N GLY A 416 -28.43 -4.36 3.88
CA GLY A 416 -29.11 -3.54 2.89
C GLY A 416 -28.19 -2.78 1.93
N TYR A 417 -26.90 -3.14 1.85
CA TYR A 417 -25.95 -2.49 0.96
C TYR A 417 -25.65 -3.30 -0.31
N PRO A 418 -25.40 -2.65 -1.46
CA PRO A 418 -24.92 -3.33 -2.65
C PRO A 418 -23.49 -3.85 -2.45
N LEU A 419 -23.22 -5.03 -3.02
CA LEU A 419 -21.92 -5.69 -2.99
C LEU A 419 -21.48 -6.06 -4.40
N GLU A 420 -20.32 -5.55 -4.82
CA GLU A 420 -19.64 -5.99 -6.03
C GLU A 420 -18.53 -6.99 -5.67
N ILE A 421 -18.51 -8.13 -6.36
CA ILE A 421 -17.57 -9.21 -6.08
C ILE A 421 -16.38 -9.14 -7.05
N ILE A 422 -15.18 -9.21 -6.51
CA ILE A 422 -13.94 -9.36 -7.28
C ILE A 422 -13.28 -10.71 -7.01
N ASP A 423 -12.64 -11.27 -8.04
CA ASP A 423 -11.93 -12.55 -7.93
C ASP A 423 -10.53 -12.31 -7.36
N VAL A 424 -10.45 -12.34 -6.02
CA VAL A 424 -9.21 -12.19 -5.27
C VAL A 424 -9.10 -13.33 -4.25
N GLY A 425 -7.92 -13.97 -4.22
CA GLY A 425 -7.59 -15.00 -3.25
C GLY A 425 -6.65 -14.49 -2.15
N PRO A 426 -6.51 -15.22 -1.03
CA PRO A 426 -5.44 -14.96 -0.07
C PRO A 426 -4.08 -15.05 -0.76
N LEU A 427 -3.12 -14.20 -0.41
CA LEU A 427 -1.72 -14.28 -0.89
C LEU A 427 -0.76 -14.90 0.14
N LYS A 428 -1.17 -15.00 1.42
CA LYS A 428 -0.37 -15.53 2.53
C LYS A 428 -0.85 -16.94 2.88
N ARG A 429 0.07 -17.87 3.18
CA ARG A 429 -0.20 -19.28 3.59
C ARG A 429 -0.78 -20.21 2.51
N ILE A 430 -0.37 -20.02 1.26
CA ILE A 430 -0.66 -20.93 0.15
C ILE A 430 0.67 -21.45 -0.37
N GLY A 431 0.74 -22.75 -0.68
CA GLY A 431 1.91 -23.34 -1.33
C GLY A 431 2.22 -22.65 -2.67
N LEU A 432 3.39 -22.96 -3.25
CA LEU A 432 3.90 -22.34 -4.48
C LEU A 432 2.83 -22.24 -5.60
N LEU A 433 2.05 -23.31 -5.80
CA LEU A 433 0.96 -23.35 -6.78
C LEU A 433 -0.15 -22.32 -6.50
N GLY A 434 -0.53 -22.14 -5.23
CA GLY A 434 -1.53 -21.16 -4.82
C GLY A 434 -1.03 -19.74 -4.99
N PHE A 435 0.25 -19.47 -4.72
CA PHE A 435 0.87 -18.16 -4.95
C PHE A 435 0.90 -17.80 -6.44
N LEU A 436 1.32 -18.74 -7.31
CA LEU A 436 1.29 -18.60 -8.77
C LEU A 436 -0.14 -18.34 -9.27
N MET A 437 -1.13 -19.12 -8.82
CA MET A 437 -2.53 -18.86 -9.15
C MET A 437 -3.01 -17.48 -8.66
N GLY A 438 -2.55 -17.03 -7.49
CA GLY A 438 -2.82 -15.69 -6.98
C GLY A 438 -2.26 -14.60 -7.91
N LEU A 439 -1.07 -14.79 -8.46
CA LEU A 439 -0.45 -13.86 -9.41
C LEU A 439 -1.23 -13.80 -10.73
N PHE A 440 -1.73 -14.92 -11.25
CA PHE A 440 -2.57 -14.94 -12.47
C PHE A 440 -3.94 -14.30 -12.28
N ARG A 441 -4.50 -14.31 -11.06
CA ARG A 441 -5.77 -13.65 -10.76
C ARG A 441 -5.62 -12.14 -10.58
N LEU A 442 -4.41 -11.67 -10.28
CA LEU A 442 -4.14 -10.27 -10.00
C LEU A 442 -4.57 -9.36 -11.18
N PRO A 443 -4.14 -9.56 -12.43
CA PRO A 443 -4.55 -8.67 -13.54
C PRO A 443 -6.07 -8.61 -13.73
N ARG A 444 -6.76 -9.73 -13.54
CA ARG A 444 -8.23 -9.79 -13.59
C ARG A 444 -8.85 -8.97 -12.46
N ALA A 445 -8.34 -9.09 -11.24
CA ALA A 445 -8.80 -8.29 -10.09
C ALA A 445 -8.57 -6.78 -10.30
N PHE A 446 -7.45 -6.37 -10.90
CA PHE A 446 -7.19 -4.98 -11.26
C PHE A 446 -8.19 -4.48 -12.31
N TRP A 447 -8.46 -5.28 -13.36
CA TRP A 447 -9.46 -4.92 -14.37
C TRP A 447 -10.88 -4.83 -13.81
N GLN A 448 -11.28 -5.79 -12.95
CA GLN A 448 -12.56 -5.75 -12.25
C GLN A 448 -12.66 -4.52 -11.34
N SER A 449 -11.62 -4.21 -10.59
CA SER A 449 -11.55 -3.01 -9.74
C SER A 449 -11.73 -1.73 -10.57
N MET A 450 -11.05 -1.62 -11.71
CA MET A 450 -11.20 -0.51 -12.65
C MET A 450 -12.64 -0.40 -13.17
N LYS A 451 -13.28 -1.52 -13.52
CA LYS A 451 -14.67 -1.54 -14.00
C LYS A 451 -15.63 -1.04 -12.92
N VAL A 452 -15.49 -1.52 -11.68
CA VAL A 452 -16.32 -1.10 -10.56
C VAL A 452 -16.11 0.38 -10.26
N LEU A 453 -14.86 0.85 -10.17
CA LEU A 453 -14.54 2.25 -9.89
C LEU A 453 -15.05 3.20 -10.99
N ARG A 454 -15.08 2.78 -12.26
CA ARG A 454 -15.64 3.59 -13.35
C ARG A 454 -17.17 3.58 -13.38
N LYS A 455 -17.80 2.44 -13.09
CA LYS A 455 -19.26 2.30 -13.05
C LYS A 455 -19.85 3.05 -11.87
N PHE A 456 -19.25 2.89 -10.69
CA PHE A 456 -19.71 3.53 -9.46
C PHE A 456 -19.16 4.93 -9.28
N ASP A 457 -18.09 5.34 -9.97
CA ASP A 457 -17.51 6.69 -9.90
C ASP A 457 -17.47 7.28 -8.47
N PRO A 458 -16.80 6.62 -7.50
CA PRO A 458 -16.83 7.06 -6.11
C PRO A 458 -16.16 8.41 -5.92
N ASP A 459 -16.65 9.13 -4.90
CA ASP A 459 -16.05 10.37 -4.41
C ASP A 459 -14.88 10.08 -3.47
N VAL A 460 -14.98 8.99 -2.71
CA VAL A 460 -13.94 8.51 -1.79
C VAL A 460 -13.96 6.99 -1.71
N VAL A 461 -12.77 6.39 -1.58
CA VAL A 461 -12.60 4.94 -1.47
C VAL A 461 -11.85 4.59 -0.18
N ILE A 462 -12.43 3.72 0.64
CA ILE A 462 -11.86 3.32 1.93
C ILE A 462 -11.56 1.83 1.94
N GLY A 463 -10.30 1.49 2.25
CA GLY A 463 -9.86 0.12 2.47
C GLY A 463 -9.98 -0.25 3.94
N VAL A 464 -10.81 -1.24 4.28
CA VAL A 464 -10.95 -1.72 5.67
C VAL A 464 -10.05 -2.92 5.97
N GLY A 465 -9.10 -3.24 5.09
CA GLY A 465 -8.23 -4.41 5.19
C GLY A 465 -8.77 -5.64 4.44
N GLY A 466 -8.08 -6.77 4.58
CA GLY A 466 -8.35 -7.98 3.78
C GLY A 466 -7.77 -7.93 2.36
N TYR A 467 -7.77 -9.07 1.67
CA TYR A 467 -7.10 -9.21 0.36
C TYR A 467 -7.80 -8.45 -0.77
N SER A 468 -9.14 -8.32 -0.71
CA SER A 468 -9.93 -7.58 -1.70
C SER A 468 -9.62 -6.08 -1.72
N SER A 469 -9.21 -5.48 -0.58
CA SER A 469 -8.90 -4.05 -0.48
C SER A 469 -7.69 -3.62 -1.32
N GLY A 470 -6.72 -4.52 -1.51
CA GLY A 470 -5.46 -4.27 -2.24
C GLY A 470 -5.65 -3.72 -3.66
N PRO A 471 -6.17 -4.53 -4.59
CA PRO A 471 -6.33 -4.11 -5.98
C PRO A 471 -7.30 -2.93 -6.13
N VAL A 472 -8.36 -2.86 -5.33
CA VAL A 472 -9.34 -1.76 -5.40
C VAL A 472 -8.72 -0.43 -5.03
N LEU A 473 -8.02 -0.35 -3.88
CA LEU A 473 -7.39 0.90 -3.48
C LEU A 473 -6.24 1.31 -4.38
N LEU A 474 -5.43 0.36 -4.85
CA LEU A 474 -4.32 0.69 -5.73
C LEU A 474 -4.83 1.26 -7.06
N VAL A 475 -5.90 0.69 -7.64
CA VAL A 475 -6.52 1.25 -8.84
C VAL A 475 -7.15 2.62 -8.55
N ALA A 476 -7.81 2.80 -7.39
CA ALA A 476 -8.35 4.10 -6.99
C ALA A 476 -7.25 5.18 -6.88
N CYS A 477 -6.09 4.84 -6.29
CA CYS A 477 -4.92 5.72 -6.22
C CYS A 477 -4.41 6.08 -7.64
N LEU A 478 -4.29 5.09 -8.53
CA LEU A 478 -3.87 5.31 -9.92
C LEU A 478 -4.86 6.19 -10.72
N MET A 479 -6.15 6.09 -10.40
CA MET A 479 -7.21 6.94 -10.94
C MET A 479 -7.31 8.32 -10.28
N ARG A 480 -6.42 8.64 -9.32
CA ARG A 480 -6.42 9.89 -8.53
C ARG A 480 -7.74 10.13 -7.80
N LYS A 481 -8.41 9.06 -7.38
CA LYS A 481 -9.56 9.15 -6.48
C LYS A 481 -9.05 9.37 -5.04
N PRO A 482 -9.76 10.12 -4.19
CA PRO A 482 -9.45 10.22 -2.78
C PRO A 482 -9.52 8.85 -2.12
N THR A 483 -8.48 8.49 -1.39
CA THR A 483 -8.33 7.16 -0.80
C THR A 483 -7.94 7.23 0.67
N ALA A 484 -8.49 6.30 1.46
CA ALA A 484 -8.09 6.11 2.84
C ALA A 484 -8.05 4.63 3.21
N ILE A 485 -7.36 4.30 4.30
CA ILE A 485 -7.44 2.97 4.93
C ILE A 485 -7.86 3.09 6.39
N GLN A 486 -8.56 2.07 6.88
CA GLN A 486 -8.85 1.84 8.31
C GLN A 486 -8.00 0.65 8.78
N GLU A 487 -7.10 0.89 9.73
CA GLU A 487 -6.36 -0.15 10.43
C GLU A 487 -6.93 -0.35 11.84
N GLN A 488 -7.52 -1.52 12.03
CA GLN A 488 -8.21 -1.86 13.27
C GLN A 488 -7.26 -2.36 14.34
N ASN A 489 -6.13 -2.98 13.97
CA ASN A 489 -5.24 -3.66 14.91
C ASN A 489 -4.08 -2.76 15.35
N ALA A 490 -3.48 -3.09 16.49
CA ALA A 490 -2.28 -2.43 16.99
C ALA A 490 -1.04 -2.70 16.13
N LEU A 491 -1.02 -3.85 15.44
CA LEU A 491 -0.02 -4.19 14.44
C LEU A 491 -0.66 -4.17 13.04
N PRO A 492 -0.23 -3.25 12.15
CA PRO A 492 -0.84 -3.12 10.85
C PRO A 492 -0.70 -4.37 9.99
N GLY A 493 -1.81 -4.77 9.36
CA GLY A 493 -1.82 -5.90 8.43
C GLY A 493 -0.98 -5.60 7.19
N PHE A 494 -0.47 -6.65 6.52
CA PHE A 494 0.38 -6.51 5.33
C PHE A 494 -0.20 -5.59 4.25
N THR A 495 -1.50 -5.76 3.94
CA THR A 495 -2.19 -4.96 2.92
C THR A 495 -2.23 -3.49 3.32
N ASN A 496 -2.69 -3.17 4.53
CA ASN A 496 -2.77 -1.80 5.04
C ASN A 496 -1.38 -1.16 5.17
N ARG A 497 -0.39 -1.90 5.69
CA ARG A 497 1.00 -1.44 5.77
C ARG A 497 1.57 -1.06 4.40
N THR A 498 1.23 -1.82 3.36
CA THR A 498 1.68 -1.53 1.99
C THR A 498 0.92 -0.34 1.41
N LEU A 499 -0.41 -0.37 1.43
CA LEU A 499 -1.28 0.67 0.89
C LEU A 499 -1.11 2.02 1.61
N GLY A 500 -0.71 2.00 2.88
CA GLY A 500 -0.42 3.18 3.69
C GLY A 500 0.61 4.12 3.06
N HIS A 501 1.44 3.66 2.12
CA HIS A 501 2.36 4.52 1.37
C HIS A 501 1.65 5.34 0.29
N PHE A 502 0.58 4.81 -0.30
CA PHE A 502 -0.08 5.37 -1.47
C PHE A 502 -1.32 6.21 -1.15
N VAL A 503 -2.07 5.86 -0.10
CA VAL A 503 -3.34 6.51 0.22
C VAL A 503 -3.19 7.92 0.80
N ASP A 504 -4.25 8.72 0.68
CA ASP A 504 -4.31 10.12 1.14
C ASP A 504 -4.48 10.23 2.67
N ALA A 505 -5.20 9.29 3.29
CA ALA A 505 -5.40 9.24 4.74
C ALA A 505 -5.30 7.81 5.32
N VAL A 506 -4.88 7.71 6.58
CA VAL A 506 -4.75 6.46 7.33
C VAL A 506 -5.43 6.64 8.68
N PHE A 507 -6.48 5.89 8.94
CA PHE A 507 -7.18 5.87 10.21
C PHE A 507 -6.67 4.69 11.04
N ILE A 508 -6.25 4.95 12.27
CA ILE A 508 -5.74 3.92 13.19
C ILE A 508 -6.59 3.87 14.45
N ALA A 509 -6.79 2.66 14.98
CA ALA A 509 -7.47 2.46 16.25
C ALA A 509 -6.53 2.56 17.47
N PHE A 510 -5.28 2.15 17.29
CA PHE A 510 -4.29 2.05 18.36
C PHE A 510 -3.07 2.94 18.06
N PRO A 511 -2.52 3.65 19.06
CA PRO A 511 -1.32 4.49 18.87
C PRO A 511 -0.12 3.72 18.30
N GLN A 512 0.02 2.44 18.65
CA GLN A 512 1.11 1.56 18.22
C GLN A 512 1.15 1.40 16.70
N ALA A 513 -0.01 1.34 16.05
CA ALA A 513 -0.12 1.20 14.59
C ALA A 513 0.45 2.42 13.85
N GLY A 514 0.42 3.60 14.47
CA GLY A 514 0.93 4.84 13.88
C GLY A 514 2.41 4.81 13.52
N ARG A 515 3.20 3.92 14.13
CA ARG A 515 4.64 3.76 13.82
C ARG A 515 4.91 3.28 12.39
N ALA A 516 3.94 2.61 11.76
CA ALA A 516 4.09 2.09 10.40
C ALA A 516 3.71 3.10 9.31
N PHE A 517 3.17 4.27 9.67
CA PHE A 517 2.56 5.20 8.73
C PHE A 517 3.12 6.61 8.87
N ALA A 518 3.01 7.41 7.80
CA ALA A 518 3.51 8.78 7.79
C ALA A 518 2.64 9.70 8.67
N PRO A 519 3.19 10.39 9.70
CA PRO A 519 2.39 11.12 10.69
C PRO A 519 1.44 12.18 10.12
N ARG A 520 1.79 12.79 8.97
CA ARG A 520 0.99 13.85 8.34
C ARG A 520 -0.38 13.40 7.86
N LYS A 521 -0.55 12.11 7.57
CA LYS A 521 -1.79 11.54 7.03
C LYS A 521 -2.41 10.49 7.94
N THR A 522 -1.90 10.34 9.16
CA THR A 522 -2.35 9.33 10.10
C THR A 522 -3.21 9.96 11.19
N HIS A 523 -4.41 9.42 11.39
CA HIS A 523 -5.41 9.91 12.33
C HIS A 523 -5.76 8.82 13.34
N LEU A 524 -5.53 9.09 14.63
CA LEU A 524 -5.94 8.20 15.72
C LEU A 524 -7.39 8.50 16.12
N LEU A 525 -8.32 7.84 15.43
CA LEU A 525 -9.77 8.08 15.59
C LEU A 525 -10.49 6.91 16.31
N GLY A 526 -9.86 5.73 16.37
CA GLY A 526 -10.51 4.53 16.92
C GLY A 526 -11.10 3.64 15.83
N ASN A 527 -11.88 2.63 16.25
CA ASN A 527 -12.63 1.76 15.35
C ASN A 527 -14.09 2.20 15.29
N PRO A 528 -14.67 2.42 14.09
CA PRO A 528 -16.11 2.56 13.92
C PRO A 528 -16.87 1.39 14.55
N ILE A 529 -17.94 1.69 15.28
CA ILE A 529 -18.80 0.71 15.92
C ILE A 529 -20.23 0.93 15.45
N ARG A 530 -20.97 -0.17 15.30
CA ARG A 530 -22.40 -0.16 14.98
C ARG A 530 -23.19 0.67 15.99
N ARG A 531 -24.21 1.38 15.52
CA ARG A 531 -25.00 2.30 16.33
C ARG A 531 -25.63 1.66 17.56
N ALA A 532 -26.10 0.42 17.47
CA ALA A 532 -26.69 -0.31 18.59
C ALA A 532 -25.77 -0.41 19.83
N PHE A 533 -24.44 -0.42 19.65
CA PHE A 533 -23.49 -0.41 20.77
C PHE A 533 -23.24 1.00 21.33
N LEU A 534 -23.47 2.05 20.52
CA LEU A 534 -23.37 3.43 20.97
C LEU A 534 -24.48 3.77 21.95
N ASP A 535 -25.67 3.19 21.81
CA ASP A 535 -26.77 3.39 22.77
C ASP A 535 -26.35 2.91 24.17
N ASN A 536 -25.60 1.81 24.26
CA ASN A 536 -25.01 1.33 25.52
C ASN A 536 -23.98 2.28 26.13
N TYR A 537 -23.38 3.18 25.35
CA TYR A 537 -22.44 4.17 25.90
C TYR A 537 -23.16 5.14 26.84
N LEU A 538 -24.42 5.46 26.54
CA LEU A 538 -25.25 6.39 27.29
C LEU A 538 -26.01 5.71 28.44
N HIS A 539 -26.28 4.40 28.32
CA HIS A 539 -27.05 3.65 29.30
C HIS A 539 -26.14 2.88 30.28
N THR A 540 -26.36 3.11 31.57
CA THR A 540 -25.81 2.25 32.63
C THR A 540 -26.82 1.19 33.00
N LYS A 541 -26.38 -0.07 33.03
CA LYS A 541 -27.17 -1.18 33.58
C LYS A 541 -27.53 -0.86 35.04
N PRO A 542 -28.79 -1.04 35.46
CA PRO A 542 -29.17 -0.97 36.87
C PRO A 542 -28.32 -1.94 37.71
N ALA A 543 -28.03 -1.57 38.94
CA ALA A 543 -27.29 -2.45 39.85
C ALA A 543 -28.11 -3.73 40.10
N THR A 544 -27.45 -4.88 39.96
CA THR A 544 -28.02 -6.20 40.26
C THR A 544 -27.14 -6.88 41.30
N ASP A 545 -27.74 -7.64 42.22
CA ASP A 545 -26.98 -8.39 43.23
C ASP A 545 -26.10 -9.49 42.60
N ARG A 546 -26.51 -9.99 41.43
CA ARG A 546 -25.74 -10.98 40.67
C ARG A 546 -24.70 -10.33 39.75
N LEU A 547 -23.50 -10.90 39.70
CA LEU A 547 -22.51 -10.63 38.66
C LEU A 547 -22.97 -11.26 37.35
N SER A 548 -23.24 -10.45 36.34
CA SER A 548 -23.61 -10.91 35.00
C SER A 548 -22.37 -11.04 34.12
N ILE A 549 -22.07 -12.25 33.67
CA ILE A 549 -20.92 -12.54 32.84
C ILE A 549 -21.39 -12.90 31.44
N LEU A 550 -20.82 -12.23 30.42
CA LEU A 550 -20.99 -12.62 29.03
C LEU A 550 -19.70 -13.28 28.52
N VAL A 551 -19.84 -14.49 28.00
CA VAL A 551 -18.72 -15.26 27.45
C VAL A 551 -18.89 -15.37 25.94
N THR A 552 -17.87 -15.00 25.17
CA THR A 552 -17.92 -15.13 23.71
C THR A 552 -16.55 -15.36 23.07
N GLY A 553 -16.48 -16.40 22.23
CA GLY A 553 -15.34 -16.69 21.35
C GLY A 553 -15.35 -15.94 20.02
N GLY A 554 -16.39 -15.14 19.73
CA GLY A 554 -16.72 -14.64 18.40
C GLY A 554 -17.77 -15.50 17.68
N SER A 555 -18.14 -15.12 16.45
CA SER A 555 -19.30 -15.70 15.73
C SER A 555 -19.19 -17.18 15.39
N GLN A 556 -17.99 -17.75 15.34
CA GLN A 556 -17.77 -19.19 15.10
C GLN A 556 -17.66 -20.01 16.40
N GLY A 557 -17.71 -19.36 17.56
CA GLY A 557 -17.33 -20.00 18.83
C GLY A 557 -15.82 -20.19 18.96
N ALA A 558 -15.38 -20.58 20.15
CA ALA A 558 -13.97 -20.88 20.42
C ALA A 558 -13.87 -22.11 21.34
N HIS A 559 -13.73 -23.29 20.74
CA HIS A 559 -13.76 -24.56 21.47
C HIS A 559 -12.84 -24.63 22.70
N PRO A 560 -11.55 -24.21 22.64
CA PRO A 560 -10.70 -24.19 23.84
C PRO A 560 -11.22 -23.26 24.94
N LEU A 561 -11.79 -22.11 24.57
CA LEU A 561 -12.40 -21.18 25.52
C LEU A 561 -13.67 -21.79 26.13
N ASN A 562 -14.51 -22.41 25.31
CA ASN A 562 -15.77 -23.00 25.73
C ASN A 562 -15.55 -24.06 26.81
N LEU A 563 -14.61 -24.99 26.58
CA LEU A 563 -14.27 -26.04 27.53
C LEU A 563 -13.71 -25.48 28.84
N ARG A 564 -12.74 -24.56 28.76
CA ARG A 564 -12.12 -23.96 29.96
C ARG A 564 -13.11 -23.14 30.78
N VAL A 565 -14.05 -22.45 30.13
CA VAL A 565 -15.12 -21.74 30.83
C VAL A 565 -16.09 -22.72 31.48
N ALA A 566 -16.48 -23.80 30.81
CA ALA A 566 -17.35 -24.81 31.41
C ALA A 566 -16.73 -25.43 32.67
N GLU A 567 -15.46 -25.85 32.58
CA GLU A 567 -14.72 -26.37 33.73
C GLU A 567 -14.55 -25.33 34.86
N ALA A 568 -14.33 -24.05 34.53
CA ALA A 568 -14.24 -22.99 35.54
C ALA A 568 -15.59 -22.76 36.25
N LEU A 569 -16.71 -22.85 35.52
CA LEU A 569 -18.04 -22.72 36.12
C LEU A 569 -18.41 -23.93 36.99
N GLU A 570 -17.93 -25.13 36.67
CA GLU A 570 -18.05 -26.31 37.55
C GLU A 570 -17.36 -26.07 38.90
N ILE A 571 -16.22 -25.37 38.92
CA ILE A 571 -15.51 -24.98 40.16
C ILE A 571 -16.27 -23.86 40.90
N LEU A 572 -16.81 -22.89 40.17
CA LEU A 572 -17.44 -21.69 40.75
C LEU A 572 -18.86 -21.91 41.25
N GLY A 573 -19.63 -22.80 40.62
CA GLY A 573 -21.03 -23.05 40.95
C GLY A 573 -21.24 -23.27 42.45
N PRO A 574 -20.56 -24.24 43.08
CA PRO A 574 -20.70 -24.49 44.52
C PRO A 574 -20.23 -23.33 45.41
N GLN A 575 -19.34 -22.45 44.94
CA GLN A 575 -18.73 -21.40 45.75
C GLN A 575 -19.55 -20.11 45.73
N ILE A 576 -20.03 -19.70 44.56
CA ILE A 576 -20.62 -18.37 44.32
C ILE A 576 -21.85 -18.40 43.40
N GLY A 577 -22.38 -19.59 43.05
CA GLY A 577 -23.47 -19.78 42.09
C GLY A 577 -24.65 -18.81 42.22
N PRO A 578 -25.26 -18.65 43.41
CA PRO A 578 -26.41 -17.74 43.60
C PRO A 578 -26.13 -16.26 43.30
N ARG A 579 -24.85 -15.85 43.31
CA ARG A 579 -24.40 -14.47 43.07
C ARG A 579 -23.88 -14.25 41.65
N VAL A 580 -23.93 -15.26 40.77
CA VAL A 580 -23.41 -15.17 39.41
C VAL A 580 -24.47 -15.63 38.41
N GLN A 581 -24.53 -14.94 37.26
CA GLN A 581 -25.26 -15.40 36.10
C GLN A 581 -24.38 -15.30 34.85
N VAL A 582 -24.51 -16.26 33.93
CA VAL A 582 -23.65 -16.38 32.77
C VAL A 582 -24.46 -16.60 31.49
N LEU A 583 -24.25 -15.75 30.50
CA LEU A 583 -24.65 -15.99 29.12
C LEU A 583 -23.42 -16.36 28.31
N HIS A 584 -23.42 -17.55 27.71
CA HIS A 584 -22.26 -18.08 26.99
C HIS A 584 -22.60 -18.36 25.52
N GLN A 585 -22.00 -17.61 24.62
CA GLN A 585 -22.04 -17.89 23.18
C GLN A 585 -20.95 -18.90 22.80
N THR A 586 -21.34 -20.16 22.61
CA THR A 586 -20.43 -21.29 22.38
C THR A 586 -20.13 -21.51 20.90
N GLY A 587 -21.00 -21.08 19.99
CA GLY A 587 -21.01 -21.54 18.61
C GLY A 587 -21.83 -22.82 18.44
N SER A 588 -22.37 -23.04 17.23
CA SER A 588 -23.32 -24.12 16.95
C SER A 588 -22.77 -25.53 17.16
N LYS A 589 -21.45 -25.72 16.99
CA LYS A 589 -20.80 -27.03 17.15
C LYS A 589 -20.76 -27.49 18.61
N ASP A 590 -20.43 -26.57 19.52
CA ASP A 590 -20.18 -26.90 20.93
C ASP A 590 -21.42 -26.70 21.80
N GLN A 591 -22.45 -26.01 21.29
CA GLN A 591 -23.62 -25.66 22.09
C GLN A 591 -24.29 -26.87 22.76
N PRO A 592 -24.51 -28.02 22.08
CA PRO A 592 -25.19 -29.15 22.72
C PRO A 592 -24.39 -29.74 23.89
N GLU A 593 -23.07 -29.93 23.69
CA GLU A 593 -22.17 -30.48 24.71
C GLU A 593 -22.09 -29.55 25.94
N ILE A 594 -21.90 -28.25 25.70
CA ILE A 594 -21.75 -27.27 26.78
C ILE A 594 -23.08 -27.07 27.52
N ALA A 595 -24.22 -27.09 26.83
CA ALA A 595 -25.53 -27.01 27.47
C ALA A 595 -25.77 -28.18 28.44
N ALA A 596 -25.44 -29.41 28.03
CA ALA A 596 -25.57 -30.59 28.88
C ALA A 596 -24.68 -30.54 30.14
N ARG A 597 -23.50 -29.90 30.05
CA ARG A 597 -22.65 -29.64 31.23
C ARG A 597 -23.31 -28.63 32.17
N TYR A 598 -23.94 -27.59 31.63
CA TYR A 598 -24.60 -26.54 32.40
C TYR A 598 -25.90 -26.95 33.09
N GLU A 599 -26.64 -27.91 32.53
CA GLU A 599 -27.80 -28.50 33.21
C GLU A 599 -27.42 -29.10 34.57
N LYS A 600 -26.25 -29.75 34.67
CA LYS A 600 -25.73 -30.33 35.91
C LYS A 600 -25.37 -29.28 36.96
N LEU A 601 -25.18 -28.02 36.57
CA LEU A 601 -24.80 -26.92 37.46
C LEU A 601 -26.01 -26.17 38.03
N GLN A 602 -27.22 -26.41 37.54
CA GLN A 602 -28.42 -25.71 38.01
C GLN A 602 -28.66 -25.91 39.51
N SER A 603 -28.31 -27.09 40.04
CA SER A 603 -28.40 -27.41 41.48
C SER A 603 -27.51 -26.53 42.37
N THR A 604 -26.50 -25.87 41.81
CA THR A 604 -25.59 -24.97 42.54
C THR A 604 -26.14 -23.54 42.68
N GLY A 605 -27.31 -23.25 42.08
CA GLY A 605 -27.89 -21.91 42.03
C GLY A 605 -27.24 -20.99 40.98
N LEU A 606 -26.27 -21.49 40.21
CA LEU A 606 -25.65 -20.78 39.09
C LEU A 606 -26.62 -20.69 37.90
N ALA A 607 -27.06 -19.47 37.58
CA ALA A 607 -27.88 -19.22 36.40
C ALA A 607 -27.00 -19.14 35.15
N VAL A 608 -26.86 -20.23 34.40
CA VAL A 608 -26.00 -20.28 33.20
C VAL A 608 -26.77 -20.76 31.97
N GLN A 609 -26.56 -20.09 30.83
CA GLN A 609 -27.17 -20.45 29.55
C GLN A 609 -26.11 -20.54 28.45
N ALA A 610 -26.10 -21.66 27.71
CA ALA A 610 -25.30 -21.83 26.49
C ALA A 610 -26.16 -21.58 25.25
N VAL A 611 -25.73 -20.65 24.40
CA VAL A 611 -26.40 -20.31 23.13
C VAL A 611 -25.43 -20.47 21.97
N ALA A 612 -25.93 -20.91 20.82
CA ALA A 612 -25.11 -21.10 19.63
C ALA A 612 -24.63 -19.76 19.05
N PHE A 613 -25.51 -18.76 19.05
CA PHE A 613 -25.26 -17.43 18.50
C PHE A 613 -26.12 -16.39 19.23
N ILE A 614 -25.63 -15.16 19.35
CA ILE A 614 -26.36 -14.03 19.92
C ILE A 614 -26.61 -13.01 18.81
N ASP A 615 -27.86 -12.87 18.38
CA ASP A 615 -28.25 -11.92 17.33
C ASP A 615 -28.13 -10.46 17.82
N ASP A 616 -28.72 -10.16 18.98
CA ASP A 616 -28.62 -8.84 19.61
C ASP A 616 -27.44 -8.78 20.60
N MET A 617 -26.25 -8.72 20.02
CA MET A 617 -25.01 -8.62 20.79
C MET A 617 -24.94 -7.31 21.59
N ALA A 618 -25.55 -6.21 21.10
CA ALA A 618 -25.57 -4.96 21.83
C ALA A 618 -26.32 -5.10 23.16
N ARG A 619 -27.50 -5.72 23.15
CA ARG A 619 -28.26 -6.00 24.38
C ARG A 619 -27.53 -6.96 25.32
N ALA A 620 -26.84 -7.97 24.78
CA ALA A 620 -26.02 -8.87 25.60
C ALA A 620 -24.89 -8.13 26.32
N TYR A 621 -24.19 -7.22 25.63
CA TYR A 621 -23.21 -6.33 26.26
C TYR A 621 -23.87 -5.45 27.33
N ALA A 622 -25.03 -4.85 27.04
CA ALA A 622 -25.73 -3.99 27.99
C ALA A 622 -26.01 -4.70 29.33
N GLY A 623 -26.47 -5.96 29.27
CA GLY A 623 -26.79 -6.78 30.44
C GLY A 623 -25.59 -7.36 31.20
N ALA A 624 -24.39 -7.36 30.62
CA ALA A 624 -23.19 -7.92 31.24
C ALA A 624 -22.46 -6.90 32.13
N ASP A 625 -21.92 -7.37 33.26
CA ASP A 625 -21.02 -6.62 34.13
C ASP A 625 -19.54 -6.94 33.82
N LEU A 626 -19.27 -8.14 33.32
CA LEU A 626 -17.94 -8.64 32.96
C LEU A 626 -18.02 -9.43 31.65
N LEU A 627 -17.02 -9.27 30.77
CA LEU A 627 -16.88 -10.13 29.59
C LEU A 627 -15.68 -11.07 29.72
N VAL A 628 -15.85 -12.31 29.25
CA VAL A 628 -14.74 -13.25 29.03
C VAL A 628 -14.70 -13.55 27.53
N CYS A 629 -13.71 -13.02 26.82
CA CYS A 629 -13.75 -13.02 25.36
C CYS A 629 -12.38 -12.98 24.69
N ARG A 630 -12.38 -13.20 23.37
CA ARG A 630 -11.19 -13.00 22.52
C ARG A 630 -10.83 -11.52 22.42
N ALA A 631 -9.55 -11.24 22.16
CA ALA A 631 -9.02 -9.88 22.04
C ALA A 631 -8.98 -9.36 20.59
N GLY A 632 -10.10 -9.53 19.86
CA GLY A 632 -10.26 -8.94 18.54
C GLY A 632 -10.31 -7.41 18.60
N ALA A 633 -9.83 -6.72 17.56
CA ALA A 633 -9.81 -5.26 17.52
C ALA A 633 -11.22 -4.63 17.64
N THR A 634 -12.22 -5.22 16.99
CA THR A 634 -13.62 -4.77 17.09
C THR A 634 -14.22 -5.09 18.44
N THR A 635 -13.92 -6.26 19.02
CA THR A 635 -14.34 -6.64 20.38
C THR A 635 -13.80 -5.65 21.40
N ILE A 636 -12.54 -5.25 21.27
CA ILE A 636 -11.93 -4.23 22.14
C ILE A 636 -12.62 -2.88 21.98
N ALA A 637 -12.94 -2.47 20.74
CA ALA A 637 -13.69 -1.26 20.51
C ALA A 637 -15.08 -1.33 21.19
N GLU A 638 -15.81 -2.43 21.02
CA GLU A 638 -17.11 -2.67 21.64
C GLU A 638 -17.03 -2.62 23.17
N LEU A 639 -16.03 -3.28 23.77
CA LEU A 639 -15.77 -3.24 25.22
C LEU A 639 -15.59 -1.82 25.73
N THR A 640 -14.73 -1.03 25.07
CA THR A 640 -14.39 0.32 25.52
C THR A 640 -15.56 1.30 25.37
N VAL A 641 -16.36 1.17 24.30
CA VAL A 641 -17.58 1.98 24.12
C VAL A 641 -18.67 1.55 25.10
N CYS A 642 -18.87 0.25 25.33
CA CYS A 642 -19.83 -0.21 26.33
C CYS A 642 -19.31 -0.09 27.78
N LYS A 643 -18.10 0.44 27.99
CA LYS A 643 -17.46 0.64 29.31
C LYS A 643 -17.34 -0.67 30.10
N LYS A 644 -17.12 -1.79 29.40
CA LYS A 644 -17.14 -3.11 30.03
C LYS A 644 -15.74 -3.55 30.45
N PRO A 645 -15.58 -4.03 31.68
CA PRO A 645 -14.37 -4.73 32.09
C PRO A 645 -14.34 -6.11 31.43
N ALA A 646 -13.14 -6.65 31.21
CA ALA A 646 -12.98 -7.94 30.54
C ALA A 646 -11.85 -8.80 31.09
N ILE A 647 -12.01 -10.12 30.97
CA ILE A 647 -10.92 -11.09 30.95
C ILE A 647 -10.70 -11.45 29.48
N LEU A 648 -9.55 -11.06 28.96
CA LEU A 648 -9.19 -11.22 27.56
C LEU A 648 -8.36 -12.48 27.38
N VAL A 649 -8.80 -13.35 26.48
CA VAL A 649 -8.13 -14.59 26.08
C VAL A 649 -7.70 -14.50 24.61
N PRO A 650 -6.55 -13.87 24.29
CA PRO A 650 -6.09 -13.74 22.91
C PRO A 650 -6.01 -15.08 22.18
N PHE A 651 -6.36 -15.08 20.89
CA PHE A 651 -6.23 -16.25 20.05
C PHE A 651 -4.75 -16.50 19.67
N PRO A 652 -4.16 -17.66 20.00
CA PRO A 652 -2.72 -17.89 19.86
C PRO A 652 -2.23 -17.94 18.40
N PHE A 653 -3.12 -18.24 17.45
CA PHE A 653 -2.75 -18.33 16.02
C PHE A 653 -3.09 -17.06 15.22
N ALA A 654 -3.42 -15.97 15.91
CA ALA A 654 -3.61 -14.66 15.31
C ALA A 654 -2.35 -14.24 14.53
N ALA A 655 -2.51 -13.79 13.28
CA ALA A 655 -1.38 -13.39 12.45
C ALA A 655 -0.54 -12.30 13.14
N ASP A 656 0.77 -12.51 13.25
CA ASP A 656 1.69 -11.55 13.88
C ASP A 656 1.33 -11.20 15.35
N ASP A 657 0.60 -12.09 16.06
CA ASP A 657 0.18 -11.95 17.47
C ASP A 657 -0.57 -10.64 17.81
N HIS A 658 -1.31 -10.11 16.83
CA HIS A 658 -1.99 -8.82 16.98
C HIS A 658 -3.01 -8.79 18.12
N GLN A 659 -3.66 -9.91 18.46
CA GLN A 659 -4.67 -9.93 19.54
C GLN A 659 -4.05 -9.71 20.92
N THR A 660 -2.86 -10.24 21.18
CA THR A 660 -2.16 -10.01 22.46
C THR A 660 -1.79 -8.54 22.60
N VAL A 661 -1.28 -7.92 21.53
CA VAL A 661 -0.94 -6.48 21.52
C VAL A 661 -2.19 -5.61 21.67
N ASN A 662 -3.30 -5.99 21.02
CA ASN A 662 -4.57 -5.28 21.21
C ASN A 662 -5.02 -5.36 22.68
N ALA A 663 -5.00 -6.56 23.28
CA ALA A 663 -5.41 -6.78 24.66
C ALA A 663 -4.58 -5.98 25.67
N GLN A 664 -3.27 -5.90 25.42
CA GLN A 664 -2.33 -5.20 26.28
C GLN A 664 -2.72 -3.73 26.50
N SER A 665 -3.30 -3.07 25.50
CA SER A 665 -3.76 -1.68 25.63
C SER A 665 -4.84 -1.47 26.71
N LEU A 666 -5.73 -2.45 26.91
CA LEU A 666 -6.76 -2.41 27.96
C LEU A 666 -6.16 -2.78 29.32
N VAL A 667 -5.23 -3.73 29.33
CA VAL A 667 -4.56 -4.20 30.54
C VAL A 667 -3.71 -3.11 31.15
N GLU A 668 -2.93 -2.39 30.34
CA GLU A 668 -2.12 -1.24 30.76
C GLU A 668 -2.96 -0.09 31.33
N ALA A 669 -4.18 0.09 30.83
CA ALA A 669 -5.12 1.06 31.36
C ALA A 669 -5.84 0.59 32.63
N GLY A 670 -5.67 -0.68 33.03
CA GLY A 670 -6.39 -1.30 34.14
C GLY A 670 -7.86 -1.63 33.82
N ALA A 671 -8.22 -1.73 32.53
CA ALA A 671 -9.57 -2.03 32.06
C ALA A 671 -9.86 -3.54 31.91
N ALA A 672 -8.82 -4.37 31.78
CA ALA A 672 -8.96 -5.80 31.55
C ALA A 672 -7.86 -6.62 32.23
N LEU A 673 -8.13 -7.92 32.40
CA LEU A 673 -7.14 -8.93 32.77
C LEU A 673 -6.72 -9.70 31.50
N LEU A 674 -5.42 -9.96 31.34
CA LEU A 674 -4.90 -10.77 30.24
C LEU A 674 -4.73 -12.22 30.72
N MET A 675 -5.32 -13.16 29.99
CA MET A 675 -5.15 -14.59 30.24
C MET A 675 -4.88 -15.30 28.91
N PRO A 676 -3.62 -15.35 28.45
CA PRO A 676 -3.27 -16.02 27.20
C PRO A 676 -3.79 -17.46 27.18
N GLU A 677 -4.28 -17.95 26.04
CA GLU A 677 -4.89 -19.29 25.95
C GLU A 677 -3.95 -20.41 26.41
N LYS A 678 -2.64 -20.29 26.14
CA LYS A 678 -1.61 -21.23 26.62
C LYS A 678 -1.53 -21.33 28.14
N ASP A 679 -1.92 -20.25 28.84
CA ASP A 679 -1.84 -20.12 30.30
C ASP A 679 -3.23 -20.27 30.94
N LEU A 680 -4.29 -20.43 30.13
CA LEU A 680 -5.69 -20.52 30.54
C LEU A 680 -5.97 -21.89 31.15
N THR A 681 -6.12 -21.93 32.47
CA THR A 681 -6.62 -23.09 33.20
C THR A 681 -7.98 -22.76 33.83
N ALA A 682 -8.82 -23.78 34.03
CA ALA A 682 -10.10 -23.63 34.70
C ALA A 682 -9.96 -22.96 36.07
N GLN A 683 -8.96 -23.37 36.85
CA GLN A 683 -8.68 -22.81 38.17
C GLN A 683 -8.32 -21.32 38.11
N LYS A 684 -7.41 -20.91 37.23
CA LYS A 684 -7.03 -19.49 37.09
C LYS A 684 -8.22 -18.62 36.67
N LEU A 685 -9.05 -19.12 35.75
CA LEU A 685 -10.25 -18.40 35.32
C LEU A 685 -11.26 -18.29 36.47
N ALA A 686 -11.48 -19.37 37.22
CA ALA A 686 -12.34 -19.38 38.40
C ALA A 686 -11.84 -18.37 39.45
N ASP A 687 -10.55 -18.38 39.77
CA ASP A 687 -9.94 -17.47 40.74
C ASP A 687 -10.09 -16.00 40.32
N ALA A 688 -9.89 -15.70 39.03
CA ALA A 688 -10.07 -14.35 38.50
C ALA A 688 -11.52 -13.88 38.60
N VAL A 689 -12.49 -14.73 38.23
CA VAL A 689 -13.92 -14.39 38.31
C VAL A 689 -14.35 -14.21 39.77
N ARG A 690 -13.97 -15.12 40.66
CA ARG A 690 -14.26 -15.04 42.10
C ARG A 690 -13.68 -13.79 42.73
N GLY A 691 -12.43 -13.44 42.40
CA GLY A 691 -11.80 -12.21 42.88
C GLY A 691 -12.51 -10.94 42.41
N LEU A 692 -13.07 -10.94 41.20
CA LEU A 692 -13.85 -9.81 40.68
C LEU A 692 -15.28 -9.77 41.24
N GLU A 693 -15.89 -10.92 41.52
CA GLU A 693 -17.20 -11.01 42.17
C GLU A 693 -17.15 -10.43 43.59
N GLY A 694 -16.10 -10.76 44.35
CA GLY A 694 -15.87 -10.26 45.70
C GLY A 694 -15.42 -8.80 45.79
N ASP A 695 -14.85 -8.23 44.73
CA ASP A 695 -14.43 -6.81 44.68
C ASP A 695 -15.17 -6.05 43.56
N ARG A 696 -16.43 -5.71 43.81
CA ARG A 696 -17.24 -4.90 42.90
C ARG A 696 -16.65 -3.50 42.65
N SER A 697 -15.89 -2.97 43.61
CA SER A 697 -15.18 -1.71 43.47
C SER A 697 -14.11 -1.80 42.37
N ARG A 698 -13.38 -2.92 42.30
CA ARG A 698 -12.42 -3.19 41.22
C ARG A 698 -13.10 -3.30 39.87
N LEU A 699 -14.23 -4.00 39.77
CA LEU A 699 -15.00 -4.06 38.52
C LEU A 699 -15.43 -2.66 38.06
N GLN A 700 -15.90 -1.80 38.97
CA GLN A 700 -16.24 -0.41 38.63
C GLN A 700 -15.01 0.41 38.19
N ARG A 701 -13.85 0.23 38.83
CA ARG A 701 -12.59 0.88 38.39
C ARG A 701 -12.20 0.43 36.98
N MET A 702 -12.29 -0.88 36.70
CA MET A 702 -12.00 -1.44 35.37
C MET A 702 -13.00 -0.93 34.32
N ALA A 703 -14.29 -0.86 34.64
CA ALA A 703 -15.32 -0.30 33.77
C ALA A 703 -15.05 1.17 33.42
N ARG A 704 -14.69 1.99 34.42
CA ARG A 704 -14.30 3.40 34.21
C ARG A 704 -13.06 3.50 33.32
N ALA A 705 -12.04 2.68 33.56
CA ALA A 705 -10.84 2.64 32.74
C ALA A 705 -11.15 2.27 31.28
N SER A 706 -12.02 1.27 31.07
CA SER A 706 -12.51 0.85 29.75
C SER A 706 -13.20 2.02 29.02
N GLY A 707 -14.08 2.74 29.73
CA GLY A 707 -14.79 3.89 29.18
C GLY A 707 -13.90 5.07 28.79
N VAL A 708 -12.77 5.29 29.48
CA VAL A 708 -11.80 6.35 29.13
C VAL A 708 -11.10 6.06 27.80
N LEU A 709 -10.93 4.79 27.45
CA LEU A 709 -10.34 4.37 26.18
C LEU A 709 -11.34 4.45 25.01
N GLY A 710 -12.65 4.47 25.30
CA GLY A 710 -13.72 4.44 24.31
C GLY A 710 -13.68 5.62 23.33
N ARG A 711 -13.94 5.31 22.06
CA ARG A 711 -14.00 6.27 20.94
C ARG A 711 -15.35 6.19 20.21
N PRO A 712 -16.46 6.62 20.84
CA PRO A 712 -17.80 6.48 20.25
C PRO A 712 -17.97 7.28 18.94
N GLU A 713 -17.28 8.41 18.79
CA GLU A 713 -17.37 9.27 17.60
C GLU A 713 -16.52 8.78 16.42
N ALA A 714 -15.87 7.61 16.50
CA ALA A 714 -14.91 7.16 15.48
C ALA A 714 -15.50 7.14 14.07
N ALA A 715 -16.71 6.59 13.89
CA ALA A 715 -17.38 6.55 12.58
C ALA A 715 -17.60 7.98 12.03
N ARG A 716 -18.06 8.89 12.90
CA ARG A 716 -18.35 10.27 12.58
C ARG A 716 -17.08 11.04 12.18
N GLU A 717 -16.04 10.96 12.99
CA GLU A 717 -14.76 11.63 12.73
C GLU A 717 -14.10 11.10 11.45
N ILE A 718 -14.19 9.80 11.18
CA ILE A 718 -13.69 9.21 9.93
C ILE A 718 -14.47 9.76 8.72
N ALA A 719 -15.81 9.80 8.80
CA ALA A 719 -16.63 10.36 7.74
C ALA A 719 -16.34 11.85 7.52
N ASP A 720 -16.06 12.63 8.57
CA ASP A 720 -15.66 14.05 8.45
C ASP A 720 -14.35 14.21 7.67
N VAL A 721 -13.36 13.37 7.93
CA VAL A 721 -12.11 13.38 7.15
C VAL A 721 -12.37 12.99 5.70
N CYS A 722 -13.24 12.02 5.44
CA CYS A 722 -13.61 11.62 4.07
C CYS A 722 -14.27 12.77 3.30
N VAL A 723 -15.18 13.51 3.95
CA VAL A 723 -15.78 14.73 3.40
C VAL A 723 -14.69 15.76 3.06
N SER A 724 -13.70 15.95 3.94
CA SER A 724 -12.58 16.87 3.69
C SER A 724 -11.73 16.45 2.48
N LEU A 725 -11.43 15.15 2.34
CA LEU A 725 -10.67 14.64 1.20
C LEU A 725 -11.40 14.88 -0.14
N CYS A 726 -12.72 14.71 -0.15
CA CYS A 726 -13.53 15.03 -1.33
C CYS A 726 -13.46 16.52 -1.68
N ARG A 727 -13.56 17.40 -0.66
CA ARG A 727 -13.48 18.85 -0.84
C ARG A 727 -12.13 19.27 -1.43
N ASP A 728 -11.03 18.79 -0.85
CA ASP A 728 -9.68 19.13 -1.31
C ASP A 728 -9.45 18.74 -2.77
N ARG A 729 -10.02 17.61 -3.19
CA ARG A 729 -9.99 17.20 -4.60
C ARG A 729 -10.78 18.15 -5.50
N LEU A 730 -11.99 18.53 -5.13
CA LEU A 730 -12.80 19.47 -5.93
C LEU A 730 -12.09 20.81 -6.13
N VAL A 731 -11.43 21.31 -5.08
CA VAL A 731 -10.61 22.52 -5.13
C VAL A 731 -9.43 22.35 -6.09
N ARG A 732 -8.69 21.23 -6.00
CA ARG A 732 -7.57 20.94 -6.92
C ARG A 732 -8.00 20.80 -8.38
N GLU A 733 -9.23 20.33 -8.62
CA GLU A 733 -9.81 20.20 -9.96
C GLU A 733 -10.40 21.53 -10.49
N GLY A 734 -10.32 22.63 -9.73
CA GLY A 734 -10.80 23.94 -10.14
C GLY A 734 -12.33 24.04 -10.23
N ARG A 735 -13.07 23.11 -9.59
CA ARG A 735 -14.54 23.16 -9.56
C ARG A 735 -14.99 24.04 -8.39
N HIS A 736 -15.91 24.98 -8.64
CA HIS A 736 -16.50 25.81 -7.59
C HIS A 736 -17.19 24.92 -6.54
N LEU A 737 -16.78 25.06 -5.28
CA LEU A 737 -17.50 24.49 -4.15
C LEU A 737 -18.83 25.24 -3.96
N PRO A 738 -19.96 24.55 -3.73
CA PRO A 738 -21.15 25.24 -3.24
C PRO A 738 -20.82 25.93 -1.91
N PRO A 739 -21.31 27.16 -1.67
CA PRO A 739 -21.06 27.88 -0.43
C PRO A 739 -21.59 27.06 0.76
N ALA A 740 -20.89 27.14 1.89
CA ALA A 740 -21.34 26.52 3.13
C ALA A 740 -22.74 27.07 3.51
N PRO A 741 -23.76 26.22 3.78
CA PRO A 741 -24.98 26.68 4.45
C PRO A 741 -24.64 27.41 5.74
N ARG A 742 -25.30 28.56 5.93
CA ARG A 742 -25.18 29.45 7.09
C ARG A 742 -25.74 28.82 8.35
#